data_AF-A0A2D6VG19-F1
#
_entry.id   AF-A0A2D6VG19-F1
#
_cell.length_a   1.000
_cell.length_b   1.000
_cell.length_c   1.000
_cell.angle_alpha   90.00
_cell.angle_beta   90.00
_cell.angle_gamma   90.00
#
_symmetry.space_group_name_H-M   'P 1'
#
loop_
_entity.id
_entity.type
_entity.pdbx_description
1 polymer ?
#
loop_
_entity_poly.entity_id
_entity_poly.type
_entity_poly.pdbx_seq_one_letter_code
_entity_poly.pdbx_strand_id
1 'polypeptide(L)'
;MHLRNILSKFIFAYLVFCFHSSIAIANATIDPTGHKIALKITNSIDSEGNVDSEEETHVQYFTSITTALNRDGDNGQWYPESISWTKKSNTDVKLLLGVITDSYADVSLYFQSSENGTFTFDYYDSDNGVQLKKVSSGSGTFTFNAYENSIIPFDYYFTDSFDKLSVSTNLWPLRIHDGVTTTVKEGNFFISGTNYDLDDRWQGINANSIISLKKDWVVEGSAINKISDTQSRSFAAVGVDAELEEGGFSFDISIGKQGTDTILAEIYVESYNSFSDQYTSIWTDSLANEENFRLINTISSSTIYAQYFANGKWNTLSELNWKTGVVTEKNTYTGNESTHEFTNWVNPDLSIVAPFMDFVLPYYYNHETSSDQILPLAEGDLGFTNFSVTSGAPEPDPEYAPSSLVGKIYKGSMNDTYQFIDGSNAIFFHKESNFQNSEVSSITYTWSPNGNSGTLSTSLNETTTLSFTSAAEGSFSWNEQESEETSSGTFTLEEASMGNAPFNLSGDSMIIGTTTFIFKENGVVTIRSDKGSEDTTYGFVKSGNNEIVFNIPAHANGVTSTLYKMTFSSTSEGSLSEGGSGSFKYFIDGNNQPTSKGWMWFDEYPWVYSHIEGGWLYFIPTSSKLMVFSVKDQVWREMTE
;
A
#
# COMPACT_ATOMS: atom_id res chain seq x y z
N MET A 1 37.18 53.03 83.31
CA MET A 1 36.23 54.17 83.21
C MET A 1 35.79 54.25 81.74
N HIS A 2 34.55 54.12 81.31
CA HIS A 2 33.28 53.67 81.87
C HIS A 2 32.32 53.67 80.65
N LEU A 3 31.57 52.58 80.44
CA LEU A 3 30.32 52.45 79.63
C LEU A 3 30.38 52.81 78.12
N ARG A 4 29.75 52.14 77.15
CA ARG A 4 28.70 51.10 76.99
C ARG A 4 28.82 50.61 75.52
N ASN A 5 28.95 49.32 75.24
CA ASN A 5 27.88 48.36 74.88
C ASN A 5 27.05 48.64 73.60
N ILE A 6 27.19 47.70 72.65
CA ILE A 6 26.17 47.11 71.76
C ILE A 6 25.67 47.97 70.57
N LEU A 7 26.32 47.81 69.42
CA LEU A 7 25.71 47.43 68.14
C LEU A 7 26.84 47.12 67.11
N SER A 8 26.56 46.24 66.16
CA SER A 8 27.42 45.87 65.02
C SER A 8 28.42 44.73 65.22
N LYS A 9 27.87 43.53 65.44
CA LYS A 9 28.28 42.36 64.65
C LYS A 9 27.55 42.44 63.30
N PHE A 10 27.99 43.25 62.35
CA PHE A 10 27.62 43.15 60.93
C PHE A 10 28.56 44.06 60.15
N ILE A 11 29.07 43.58 59.00
CA ILE A 11 29.98 44.29 58.08
C ILE A 11 31.47 44.22 58.47
N PHE A 12 32.02 43.01 58.53
CA PHE A 12 33.44 42.75 58.21
C PHE A 12 33.57 41.39 57.50
N ALA A 13 32.76 41.23 56.44
CA ALA A 13 32.75 40.11 55.50
C ALA A 13 32.33 40.58 54.09
N TYR A 14 32.84 41.74 53.67
CA TYR A 14 32.54 42.34 52.36
C TYR A 14 33.80 42.97 51.78
N LEU A 15 34.82 42.18 51.50
CA LEU A 15 35.87 42.60 50.55
C LEU A 15 36.70 41.43 49.99
N VAL A 16 36.08 40.26 49.78
CA VAL A 16 36.55 39.23 48.83
C VAL A 16 35.30 38.52 48.29
N PHE A 17 34.39 39.27 47.68
CA PHE A 17 33.58 38.69 46.62
C PHE A 17 34.46 38.79 45.38
N CYS A 18 35.22 37.74 45.10
CA CYS A 18 35.62 37.48 43.72
C CYS A 18 34.31 37.37 42.94
N PHE A 19 33.92 38.47 42.31
CA PHE A 19 33.17 38.36 41.06
C PHE A 19 34.02 37.46 40.18
N HIS A 20 33.71 36.15 40.16
CA HIS A 20 33.82 35.40 38.93
C HIS A 20 32.70 35.96 38.04
N SER A 21 32.83 37.22 37.64
CA SER A 21 32.41 37.60 36.31
C SER A 21 33.23 36.69 35.43
N SER A 22 32.62 35.60 34.97
CA SER A 22 33.09 34.85 33.82
C SER A 22 33.26 35.91 32.74
N ILE A 23 34.47 36.45 32.61
CA ILE A 23 34.82 37.22 31.42
C ILE A 23 34.61 36.18 30.34
N ALA A 24 33.56 36.35 29.54
CA ALA A 24 33.37 35.54 28.35
C ALA A 24 34.58 35.89 27.47
N ILE A 25 35.63 35.09 27.57
CA ILE A 25 36.82 35.28 26.77
C ILE A 25 36.40 34.85 25.36
N ALA A 26 36.40 35.81 24.43
CA ALA A 26 36.23 35.50 23.02
C ALA A 26 37.25 34.42 22.63
N ASN A 27 36.74 33.27 22.20
CA ASN A 27 37.56 32.13 21.82
C ASN A 27 36.85 31.36 20.71
N ALA A 28 37.13 31.76 19.47
CA ALA A 28 36.68 31.04 18.30
C ALA A 28 37.20 29.60 18.30
N THR A 29 36.37 28.64 17.91
CA THR A 29 36.78 27.24 17.73
C THR A 29 37.66 27.06 16.49
N ILE A 30 38.52 26.03 16.49
CA ILE A 30 39.26 25.62 15.30
C ILE A 30 38.43 24.73 14.37
N ASP A 31 37.37 24.11 14.90
CA ASP A 31 36.49 23.19 14.21
C ASP A 31 35.03 23.57 14.55
N PRO A 32 34.22 23.97 13.55
CA PRO A 32 32.86 24.39 13.77
C PRO A 32 31.86 23.22 13.86
N THR A 33 32.31 21.97 13.62
CA THR A 33 31.44 20.78 13.60
C THR A 33 30.56 20.69 14.85
N GLY A 34 29.27 20.40 14.66
CA GLY A 34 28.28 20.33 15.74
C GLY A 34 27.79 21.69 16.25
N HIS A 35 28.16 22.78 15.60
CA HIS A 35 27.66 24.12 15.90
C HIS A 35 26.76 24.66 14.79
N LYS A 36 25.85 25.54 15.20
CA LYS A 36 24.96 26.32 14.36
C LYS A 36 25.44 27.76 14.40
N ILE A 37 25.58 28.39 13.24
CA ILE A 37 25.73 29.83 13.13
C ILE A 37 24.44 30.45 12.59
N ALA A 38 23.98 31.53 13.22
CA ALA A 38 22.91 32.37 12.67
C ALA A 38 23.48 33.75 12.38
N LEU A 39 23.58 34.09 11.10
CA LEU A 39 24.09 35.35 10.57
C LEU A 39 22.91 36.31 10.37
N LYS A 40 22.74 37.26 11.28
CA LYS A 40 21.74 38.31 11.15
C LYS A 40 22.34 39.49 10.40
N ILE A 41 21.99 39.63 9.12
CA ILE A 41 22.39 40.76 8.27
C ILE A 41 21.58 41.99 8.71
N THR A 42 22.26 43.12 8.87
CA THR A 42 21.62 44.39 9.30
C THR A 42 21.87 45.52 8.31
N ASN A 43 22.85 45.36 7.42
CA ASN A 43 23.16 46.28 6.35
C ASN A 43 23.74 45.47 5.19
N SER A 44 23.18 45.60 4.01
CA SER A 44 23.70 45.07 2.76
C SER A 44 23.72 46.17 1.69
N ILE A 45 24.67 46.06 0.76
CA ILE A 45 24.85 46.99 -0.35
C ILE A 45 25.11 46.13 -1.59
N ASP A 46 24.26 46.29 -2.61
CA ASP A 46 24.44 45.61 -3.88
C ASP A 46 25.60 46.22 -4.71
N SER A 47 25.90 45.60 -5.85
CA SER A 47 26.97 46.07 -6.75
C SER A 47 26.71 47.44 -7.39
N GLU A 48 25.47 47.93 -7.36
CA GLU A 48 25.07 49.24 -7.87
C GLU A 48 25.11 50.33 -6.78
N GLY A 49 25.35 49.93 -5.52
CA GLY A 49 25.39 50.82 -4.37
C GLY A 49 24.02 51.06 -3.72
N ASN A 50 22.98 50.31 -4.11
CA ASN A 50 21.70 50.35 -3.44
C ASN A 50 21.83 49.70 -2.07
N VAL A 51 21.33 50.39 -1.05
CA VAL A 51 21.36 49.92 0.32
C VAL A 51 20.08 49.16 0.59
N ASP A 52 20.22 47.92 1.01
CA ASP A 52 19.14 47.15 1.59
C ASP A 52 19.28 47.13 3.12
N SER A 53 18.16 47.40 3.77
CA SER A 53 18.03 47.56 5.21
C SER A 53 17.07 46.55 5.83
N GLU A 54 16.58 45.59 5.03
CA GLU A 54 15.80 44.48 5.56
C GLU A 54 16.72 43.56 6.40
N GLU A 55 16.22 43.19 7.58
CA GLU A 55 16.94 42.28 8.46
C GLU A 55 16.69 40.84 8.01
N GLU A 56 17.70 40.22 7.43
CA GLU A 56 17.68 38.83 7.03
C GLU A 56 18.49 37.97 8.01
N THR A 57 18.07 36.72 8.25
CA THR A 57 18.83 35.78 9.09
C THR A 57 19.10 34.48 8.36
N HIS A 58 20.38 34.25 8.05
CA HIS A 58 20.86 33.01 7.45
C HIS A 58 21.32 32.04 8.53
N VAL A 59 20.93 30.78 8.44
CA VAL A 59 21.24 29.75 9.44
C VAL A 59 21.98 28.60 8.79
N GLN A 60 23.16 28.29 9.32
CA GLN A 60 23.99 27.16 8.88
C GLN A 60 24.24 26.18 10.04
N TYR A 61 24.16 24.89 9.76
CA TYR A 61 24.45 23.79 10.69
C TYR A 61 25.70 23.04 10.23
N PHE A 62 26.83 23.23 10.91
CA PHE A 62 28.08 22.58 10.52
C PHE A 62 28.06 21.09 10.86
N THR A 63 28.03 20.24 9.83
CA THR A 63 28.07 18.77 9.95
C THR A 63 29.49 18.23 9.86
N SER A 64 30.40 18.99 9.24
CA SER A 64 31.83 18.71 9.18
C SER A 64 32.64 20.02 9.11
N ILE A 65 33.97 19.91 8.98
CA ILE A 65 34.84 21.08 8.77
C ILE A 65 34.76 21.65 7.33
N THR A 66 34.14 20.90 6.41
CA THR A 66 33.99 21.24 4.98
C THR A 66 32.54 21.32 4.51
N THR A 67 31.57 20.95 5.36
CA THR A 67 30.16 20.89 4.99
C THR A 67 29.29 21.54 6.08
N ALA A 68 28.34 22.36 5.67
CA ALA A 68 27.20 22.78 6.46
C ALA A 68 25.90 22.32 5.79
N LEU A 69 24.84 22.21 6.57
CA LEU A 69 23.48 22.09 6.07
C LEU A 69 22.73 23.38 6.37
N ASN A 70 21.90 23.79 5.42
CA ASN A 70 20.89 24.81 5.62
C ASN A 70 19.54 24.32 5.15
N ARG A 71 18.51 25.02 5.63
CA ARG A 71 17.13 24.75 5.29
C ARG A 71 16.57 25.97 4.59
N ASP A 72 16.09 25.76 3.37
CA ASP A 72 15.35 26.77 2.62
C ASP A 72 14.10 27.18 3.41
N GLY A 73 13.93 28.48 3.61
CA GLY A 73 12.78 29.04 4.34
C GLY A 73 11.48 28.99 3.53
N ASP A 74 11.60 29.03 2.22
CA ASP A 74 10.51 28.97 1.28
C ASP A 74 10.14 27.50 1.08
N ASN A 75 10.90 26.75 0.30
CA ASN A 75 10.48 25.42 -0.14
C ASN A 75 10.64 24.32 0.94
N GLY A 76 11.36 24.62 2.03
CA GLY A 76 11.56 23.74 3.18
C GLY A 76 12.71 22.72 3.03
N GLN A 77 13.40 22.74 1.90
CA GLN A 77 14.46 21.81 1.51
C GLN A 77 15.66 21.93 2.42
N TRP A 78 16.26 20.80 2.72
CA TRP A 78 17.59 20.77 3.31
C TRP A 78 18.58 20.55 2.18
N TYR A 79 19.61 21.40 2.10
CA TYR A 79 20.66 21.29 1.09
C TYR A 79 22.05 21.38 1.73
N PRO A 80 23.07 20.70 1.16
CA PRO A 80 24.43 20.78 1.63
C PRO A 80 25.16 21.98 1.01
N GLU A 81 25.83 22.74 1.86
CA GLU A 81 26.69 23.83 1.44
C GLU A 81 28.15 23.50 1.75
N SER A 82 29.00 23.63 0.74
CA SER A 82 30.46 23.57 0.90
C SER A 82 30.96 24.74 1.73
N ILE A 83 31.83 24.48 2.71
CA ILE A 83 32.39 25.52 3.58
C ILE A 83 33.91 25.44 3.73
N SER A 84 34.52 26.57 4.10
CA SER A 84 35.89 26.60 4.64
C SER A 84 35.95 27.40 5.93
N TRP A 85 36.40 26.78 7.02
CA TRP A 85 36.57 27.42 8.32
C TRP A 85 38.05 27.64 8.64
N THR A 86 38.49 28.90 8.66
CA THR A 86 39.89 29.24 8.96
C THR A 86 40.00 30.19 10.15
N LYS A 87 40.38 29.65 11.32
CA LYS A 87 40.73 30.45 12.50
C LYS A 87 42.02 31.25 12.27
N LYS A 88 41.95 32.59 12.33
CA LYS A 88 43.10 33.50 12.20
C LYS A 88 43.66 33.92 13.56
N SER A 89 42.78 34.14 14.52
CA SER A 89 43.13 34.51 15.90
C SER A 89 42.08 33.94 16.89
N ASN A 90 42.13 34.29 18.17
CA ASN A 90 41.08 33.89 19.13
C ASN A 90 39.76 34.63 18.90
N THR A 91 39.77 35.76 18.21
CA THR A 91 38.59 36.57 17.90
C THR A 91 38.20 36.51 16.44
N ASP A 92 39.12 36.14 15.54
CA ASP A 92 38.91 36.32 14.11
C ASP A 92 38.89 34.97 13.38
N VAL A 93 37.82 34.74 12.62
CA VAL A 93 37.63 33.57 11.75
C VAL A 93 37.25 34.05 10.36
N LYS A 94 37.78 33.36 9.35
CA LYS A 94 37.30 33.46 7.98
C LYS A 94 36.47 32.22 7.66
N LEU A 95 35.21 32.45 7.28
CA LEU A 95 34.26 31.45 6.84
C LEU A 95 33.99 31.70 5.36
N LEU A 96 34.18 30.69 4.54
CA LEU A 96 33.72 30.68 3.15
C LEU A 96 32.48 29.78 3.08
N LEU A 97 31.41 30.27 2.48
CA LEU A 97 30.18 29.53 2.18
C LEU A 97 30.04 29.44 0.66
N GLY A 98 29.84 28.24 0.10
CA GLY A 98 29.82 27.99 -1.35
C GLY A 98 31.18 27.61 -1.93
N VAL A 99 31.32 27.70 -3.26
CA VAL A 99 32.53 27.25 -3.99
C VAL A 99 33.08 28.38 -4.84
N ILE A 100 34.40 28.65 -4.76
CA ILE A 100 35.06 29.78 -5.44
C ILE A 100 34.99 29.70 -6.97
N THR A 101 34.62 28.55 -7.55
CA THR A 101 34.43 28.41 -9.00
C THR A 101 33.03 28.75 -9.46
N ASP A 102 32.10 28.96 -8.53
CA ASP A 102 30.71 29.32 -8.74
C ASP A 102 30.33 30.44 -7.74
N SER A 103 29.11 30.51 -7.22
CA SER A 103 28.73 31.48 -6.21
C SER A 103 29.32 31.17 -4.82
N TYR A 104 29.76 32.21 -4.10
CA TYR A 104 30.25 32.07 -2.73
C TYR A 104 30.19 33.36 -1.91
N ALA A 105 30.04 33.21 -0.59
CA ALA A 105 30.19 34.29 0.39
C ALA A 105 31.52 34.19 1.14
N ASP A 106 32.30 35.28 1.13
CA ASP A 106 33.52 35.46 1.92
C ASP A 106 33.18 36.21 3.22
N VAL A 107 33.05 35.48 4.32
CA VAL A 107 32.58 35.98 5.61
C VAL A 107 33.74 36.12 6.59
N SER A 108 33.93 37.32 7.13
CA SER A 108 34.85 37.58 8.24
C SER A 108 34.08 37.71 9.55
N LEU A 109 34.29 36.75 10.45
CA LEU A 109 33.64 36.68 11.76
C LEU A 109 34.54 37.24 12.85
N TYR A 110 34.00 38.13 13.68
CA TYR A 110 34.67 38.77 14.81
C TYR A 110 33.95 38.41 16.13
N PHE A 111 34.46 37.40 16.82
CA PHE A 111 33.94 36.87 18.08
C PHE A 111 34.12 37.89 19.22
N GLN A 112 33.00 38.23 19.87
CA GLN A 112 32.97 39.05 21.09
C GLN A 112 32.87 38.16 22.35
N SER A 113 32.31 36.97 22.19
CA SER A 113 32.31 35.86 23.15
C SER A 113 32.52 34.54 22.39
N SER A 114 32.45 33.38 23.05
CA SER A 114 32.44 32.09 22.34
C SER A 114 31.15 31.83 21.54
N GLU A 115 30.07 32.59 21.81
CA GLU A 115 28.73 32.30 21.31
C GLU A 115 28.15 33.41 20.42
N ASN A 116 28.83 34.55 20.28
CA ASN A 116 28.34 35.67 19.48
C ASN A 116 29.45 36.63 19.06
N GLY A 117 29.11 37.45 18.07
CA GLY A 117 29.98 38.50 17.59
C GLY A 117 29.36 39.28 16.44
N THR A 118 30.21 39.94 15.68
CA THR A 118 29.85 40.70 14.47
C THR A 118 30.52 40.08 13.25
N PHE A 119 29.96 40.29 12.07
CA PHE A 119 30.57 39.84 10.83
C PHE A 119 30.49 40.88 9.73
N THR A 120 31.36 40.73 8.75
CA THR A 120 31.27 41.39 7.43
C THR A 120 31.32 40.32 6.36
N PHE A 121 30.66 40.53 5.23
CA PHE A 121 30.71 39.61 4.11
C PHE A 121 30.85 40.33 2.77
N ASP A 122 31.48 39.65 1.83
CA ASP A 122 31.41 39.94 0.39
C ASP A 122 30.81 38.72 -0.31
N TYR A 123 29.77 38.91 -1.12
CA TYR A 123 29.14 37.85 -1.90
C TYR A 123 29.53 37.98 -3.38
N TYR A 124 29.96 36.86 -3.95
CA TYR A 124 30.43 36.75 -5.32
C TYR A 124 29.51 35.81 -6.09
N ASP A 125 29.13 36.23 -7.29
CA ASP A 125 28.25 35.46 -8.17
C ASP A 125 28.67 35.68 -9.63
N SER A 126 28.27 34.77 -10.51
CA SER A 126 28.56 34.81 -11.93
C SER A 126 27.32 35.21 -12.72
N ASP A 127 27.38 36.33 -13.46
CA ASP A 127 26.37 36.60 -14.48
C ASP A 127 26.61 35.63 -15.65
N ASN A 128 25.69 34.69 -15.86
CA ASN A 128 25.66 33.82 -17.04
C ASN A 128 26.99 33.06 -17.30
N GLY A 129 27.71 32.66 -16.23
CA GLY A 129 28.85 31.74 -16.32
C GLY A 129 30.15 32.31 -16.92
N VAL A 130 30.32 33.63 -17.05
CA VAL A 130 31.49 34.21 -17.74
C VAL A 130 32.58 34.73 -16.80
N GLN A 131 32.25 35.33 -15.65
CA GLN A 131 33.23 35.74 -14.64
C GLN A 131 32.58 36.03 -13.27
N LEU A 132 33.15 35.49 -12.19
CA LEU A 132 32.75 35.84 -10.82
C LEU A 132 33.04 37.30 -10.51
N LYS A 133 32.01 38.01 -10.09
CA LYS A 133 32.09 39.41 -9.64
C LYS A 133 31.46 39.52 -8.26
N LYS A 134 31.95 40.50 -7.49
CA LYS A 134 31.32 40.86 -6.23
C LYS A 134 29.97 41.50 -6.53
N VAL A 135 28.87 40.87 -6.13
CA VAL A 135 27.50 41.34 -6.39
C VAL A 135 26.87 41.98 -5.16
N SER A 136 27.34 41.66 -3.95
CA SER A 136 26.86 42.25 -2.71
C SER A 136 27.94 42.29 -1.63
N SER A 137 27.78 43.16 -0.64
CA SER A 137 28.51 43.11 0.61
C SER A 137 27.72 43.69 1.76
N GLY A 138 28.04 43.28 2.97
CA GLY A 138 27.32 43.76 4.13
C GLY A 138 27.95 43.41 5.45
N SER A 139 27.18 43.64 6.51
CA SER A 139 27.60 43.36 7.87
C SER A 139 26.41 43.08 8.79
N GLY A 140 26.73 42.47 9.91
CA GLY A 140 25.71 42.07 10.88
C GLY A 140 26.26 41.52 12.17
N THR A 141 25.38 40.86 12.90
CA THR A 141 25.68 40.13 14.14
C THR A 141 25.48 38.65 13.94
N PHE A 142 26.24 37.82 14.63
CA PHE A 142 26.02 36.38 14.61
C PHE A 142 25.87 35.79 16.00
N THR A 143 25.16 34.66 16.06
CA THR A 143 25.21 33.73 17.20
C THR A 143 25.83 32.41 16.75
N PHE A 144 26.54 31.73 17.64
CA PHE A 144 27.28 30.51 17.38
C PHE A 144 27.10 29.55 18.56
N ASN A 145 26.26 28.53 18.41
CA ASN A 145 25.87 27.65 19.51
C ASN A 145 25.98 26.19 19.09
N ALA A 146 26.25 25.29 20.03
CA ALA A 146 26.08 23.86 19.78
C ALA A 146 24.61 23.56 19.44
N TYR A 147 24.37 22.63 18.52
CA TYR A 147 23.03 22.12 18.22
C TYR A 147 22.91 20.65 18.62
N GLU A 148 21.69 20.23 18.99
CA GLU A 148 21.37 18.82 19.18
C GLU A 148 21.21 18.16 17.81
N ASN A 149 21.81 16.98 17.62
CA ASN A 149 21.75 16.26 16.34
C ASN A 149 20.31 16.02 15.83
N SER A 150 19.32 16.01 16.71
CA SER A 150 17.90 15.85 16.36
C SER A 150 17.26 17.06 15.67
N ILE A 151 17.96 18.19 15.58
CA ILE A 151 17.46 19.37 14.85
C ILE A 151 17.48 19.11 13.35
N ILE A 152 18.48 18.36 12.87
CA ILE A 152 18.58 17.96 11.48
C ILE A 152 17.83 16.64 11.34
N PRO A 153 16.84 16.53 10.43
CA PRO A 153 15.91 15.42 10.42
C PRO A 153 16.47 14.20 9.64
N PHE A 154 17.70 13.79 9.94
CA PHE A 154 18.29 12.59 9.37
C PHE A 154 17.50 11.35 9.78
N ASP A 155 17.17 10.52 8.78
CA ASP A 155 16.38 9.30 8.93
C ASP A 155 15.04 9.55 9.65
N TYR A 156 14.41 10.69 9.39
CA TYR A 156 13.16 11.06 10.02
C TYR A 156 11.96 10.56 9.22
N TYR A 157 11.45 9.40 9.62
CA TYR A 157 10.28 8.76 9.03
C TYR A 157 8.98 9.25 9.68
N PHE A 158 7.95 9.51 8.87
CA PHE A 158 6.68 10.04 9.35
C PHE A 158 5.49 9.63 8.46
N THR A 159 4.28 9.88 8.97
CA THR A 159 3.03 9.82 8.19
C THR A 159 2.20 11.04 8.56
N ASP A 160 1.65 11.71 7.55
CA ASP A 160 0.74 12.83 7.71
C ASP A 160 -0.55 12.57 6.92
N SER A 161 -1.67 12.47 7.64
CA SER A 161 -3.01 12.44 7.05
C SER A 161 -3.64 13.83 6.94
N PHE A 162 -2.88 14.89 7.29
CA PHE A 162 -3.31 16.29 7.28
C PHE A 162 -4.51 16.61 8.19
N ASP A 163 -4.92 15.68 9.06
CA ASP A 163 -5.99 15.88 10.05
C ASP A 163 -5.58 16.82 11.20
N LYS A 164 -4.26 17.00 11.40
CA LYS A 164 -3.69 17.74 12.52
C LYS A 164 -2.72 18.79 12.03
N LEU A 165 -3.18 20.04 11.95
CA LEU A 165 -2.36 21.19 11.57
C LEU A 165 -1.04 21.30 12.36
N SER A 166 -1.02 20.93 13.64
CA SER A 166 0.20 20.94 14.46
C SER A 166 1.26 19.92 14.05
N VAL A 167 0.85 18.82 13.41
CA VAL A 167 1.78 17.83 12.85
C VAL A 167 2.31 18.37 11.53
N SER A 168 1.40 18.79 10.64
CA SER A 168 1.76 19.26 9.30
C SER A 168 2.64 20.51 9.32
N THR A 169 2.43 21.45 10.25
CA THR A 169 3.29 22.65 10.41
C THR A 169 4.72 22.34 10.85
N ASN A 170 4.98 21.17 11.43
CA ASN A 170 6.35 20.73 11.76
C ASN A 170 7.03 19.98 10.60
N LEU A 171 6.24 19.49 9.64
CA LEU A 171 6.70 18.69 8.51
C LEU A 171 6.85 19.54 7.26
N TRP A 172 5.94 20.47 7.01
CA TRP A 172 5.80 21.18 5.74
C TRP A 172 5.88 22.70 5.94
N PRO A 173 6.50 23.44 5.01
CA PRO A 173 6.45 24.90 5.02
C PRO A 173 5.07 25.39 4.57
N LEU A 174 4.21 25.73 5.52
CA LEU A 174 2.94 26.41 5.26
C LEU A 174 3.19 27.91 5.11
N ARG A 175 3.09 28.42 3.89
CA ARG A 175 3.55 29.77 3.54
C ARG A 175 2.73 30.42 2.43
N ILE A 176 3.02 31.70 2.22
CA ILE A 176 2.68 32.44 0.99
C ILE A 176 4.02 32.88 0.40
N HIS A 177 4.33 32.44 -0.81
CA HIS A 177 5.56 32.76 -1.53
C HIS A 177 5.23 32.96 -3.02
N ASP A 178 5.66 34.07 -3.60
CA ASP A 178 5.44 34.44 -5.00
C ASP A 178 4.01 34.22 -5.53
N GLY A 179 3.03 34.62 -4.71
CA GLY A 179 1.61 34.54 -5.05
C GLY A 179 0.98 33.14 -4.92
N VAL A 180 1.77 32.14 -4.52
CA VAL A 180 1.34 30.78 -4.22
C VAL A 180 1.19 30.59 -2.71
N THR A 181 0.12 29.93 -2.29
CA THR A 181 -0.19 29.64 -0.88
C THR A 181 -0.32 28.13 -0.66
N THR A 182 0.37 27.61 0.36
CA THR A 182 0.22 26.24 0.84
C THR A 182 -0.62 26.21 2.12
N THR A 183 -1.66 25.38 2.14
CA THR A 183 -2.60 25.28 3.27
C THR A 183 -2.88 23.84 3.65
N VAL A 184 -3.26 23.63 4.92
CA VAL A 184 -3.84 22.37 5.39
C VAL A 184 -5.27 22.64 5.83
N LYS A 185 -6.22 21.97 5.18
CA LYS A 185 -7.65 22.20 5.39
C LYS A 185 -8.44 20.93 5.10
N GLU A 186 -9.42 20.65 5.97
CA GLU A 186 -10.34 19.52 5.81
C GLU A 186 -9.64 18.16 5.61
N GLY A 187 -8.50 17.93 6.28
CA GLY A 187 -7.75 16.68 6.17
C GLY A 187 -6.95 16.54 4.88
N ASN A 188 -6.61 17.66 4.22
CA ASN A 188 -5.83 17.67 2.98
C ASN A 188 -4.79 18.79 3.01
N PHE A 189 -3.71 18.59 2.27
CA PHE A 189 -2.76 19.63 1.88
C PHE A 189 -3.18 20.21 0.53
N PHE A 190 -3.21 21.53 0.40
CA PHE A 190 -3.56 22.20 -0.85
C PHE A 190 -2.55 23.28 -1.23
N ILE A 191 -2.44 23.50 -2.53
CA ILE A 191 -1.75 24.64 -3.12
C ILE A 191 -2.77 25.48 -3.91
N SER A 192 -2.65 26.80 -3.82
CA SER A 192 -3.58 27.75 -4.44
C SER A 192 -2.92 29.09 -4.70
N GLY A 193 -3.55 29.95 -5.51
CA GLY A 193 -3.05 31.28 -5.82
C GLY A 193 -2.58 31.40 -7.27
N THR A 194 -1.77 32.43 -7.55
CA THR A 194 -1.29 32.71 -8.90
C THR A 194 0.12 33.27 -8.83
N ASN A 195 1.07 32.61 -9.48
CA ASN A 195 2.33 33.21 -9.90
C ASN A 195 2.22 33.52 -11.40
N TYR A 196 2.67 34.72 -11.81
CA TYR A 196 2.69 35.11 -13.22
C TYR A 196 4.05 34.92 -13.88
N ASP A 197 5.09 34.60 -13.10
CA ASP A 197 6.38 34.20 -13.60
C ASP A 197 6.34 32.73 -14.02
N LEU A 198 6.66 32.48 -15.29
CA LEU A 198 6.67 31.13 -15.84
C LEU A 198 7.76 30.27 -15.22
N ASP A 199 8.88 30.86 -14.85
CA ASP A 199 10.03 30.11 -14.34
C ASP A 199 9.75 29.54 -12.94
N ASP A 200 8.79 30.12 -12.23
CA ASP A 200 8.34 29.66 -10.90
C ASP A 200 7.14 28.70 -10.96
N ARG A 201 6.80 28.16 -12.13
CA ARG A 201 5.64 27.24 -12.23
C ARG A 201 5.85 25.90 -11.52
N TRP A 202 7.09 25.52 -11.27
CA TRP A 202 7.44 24.31 -10.53
C TRP A 202 7.55 24.64 -9.05
N GLN A 203 6.89 23.84 -8.23
CA GLN A 203 6.70 24.12 -6.82
C GLN A 203 6.99 22.83 -6.04
N GLY A 204 8.25 22.67 -5.62
CA GLY A 204 8.65 21.62 -4.69
C GLY A 204 8.33 22.02 -3.25
N ILE A 205 7.57 21.21 -2.53
CA ILE A 205 7.31 21.40 -1.10
C ILE A 205 7.99 20.28 -0.33
N ASN A 206 9.18 20.57 0.20
CA ASN A 206 10.03 19.59 0.86
C ASN A 206 9.56 19.31 2.30
N ALA A 207 9.57 18.03 2.64
CA ALA A 207 9.32 17.57 3.99
C ALA A 207 10.52 17.90 4.89
N ASN A 208 10.27 18.11 6.18
CA ASN A 208 11.30 18.19 7.19
C ASN A 208 11.88 16.81 7.50
N SER A 209 12.50 16.17 6.51
CA SER A 209 13.05 14.81 6.52
C SER A 209 14.24 14.72 5.57
N ILE A 210 15.31 14.07 6.00
CA ILE A 210 16.45 13.69 5.16
C ILE A 210 16.59 12.17 5.21
N ILE A 211 16.54 11.50 4.07
CA ILE A 211 16.76 10.06 3.94
C ILE A 211 18.04 9.77 3.14
N SER A 212 18.42 8.50 3.03
CA SER A 212 19.67 8.08 2.39
C SER A 212 19.42 6.99 1.34
N LEU A 213 20.07 7.11 0.18
CA LEU A 213 20.07 6.05 -0.86
C LEU A 213 20.71 4.73 -0.37
N LYS A 214 21.47 4.78 0.73
CA LYS A 214 22.10 3.61 1.35
C LYS A 214 21.18 2.88 2.34
N LYS A 215 19.90 3.23 2.40
CA LYS A 215 18.89 2.55 3.20
C LYS A 215 17.64 2.29 2.36
N ASP A 216 16.96 1.19 2.65
CA ASP A 216 15.64 0.96 2.08
C ASP A 216 14.64 1.95 2.67
N TRP A 217 13.79 2.52 1.83
CA TRP A 217 12.73 3.44 2.24
C TRP A 217 11.60 3.47 1.22
N VAL A 218 10.44 3.96 1.67
CA VAL A 218 9.28 4.25 0.81
C VAL A 218 8.80 5.67 1.08
N VAL A 219 8.64 6.46 0.02
CA VAL A 219 7.93 7.74 0.03
C VAL A 219 6.61 7.51 -0.70
N GLU A 220 5.49 7.71 -0.02
CA GLU A 220 4.16 7.39 -0.54
C GLU A 220 3.18 8.52 -0.24
N GLY A 221 2.23 8.76 -1.14
CA GLY A 221 1.20 9.77 -0.94
C GLY A 221 0.08 9.66 -1.95
N SER A 222 -1.03 10.31 -1.62
CA SER A 222 -2.21 10.35 -2.48
C SER A 222 -2.40 11.73 -3.10
N ALA A 223 -2.01 11.88 -4.37
CA ALA A 223 -2.02 13.15 -5.07
C ALA A 223 -3.41 13.50 -5.62
N ILE A 224 -3.79 14.76 -5.46
CA ILE A 224 -5.01 15.36 -6.00
C ILE A 224 -4.61 16.21 -7.21
N ASN A 225 -5.15 15.86 -8.39
CA ASN A 225 -5.18 16.74 -9.54
C ASN A 225 -6.55 16.64 -10.25
N LYS A 226 -7.30 17.73 -10.19
CA LYS A 226 -8.65 17.86 -10.78
C LYS A 226 -8.68 18.70 -12.06
N ILE A 227 -7.52 19.16 -12.51
CA ILE A 227 -7.39 20.04 -13.66
C ILE A 227 -7.31 19.17 -14.91
N SER A 228 -8.22 19.37 -15.86
CA SER A 228 -8.24 18.55 -17.07
C SER A 228 -7.07 18.86 -18.01
N ASP A 229 -6.47 17.80 -18.55
CA ASP A 229 -5.38 17.85 -19.56
C ASP A 229 -5.78 18.59 -20.84
N THR A 230 -7.09 18.72 -21.09
CA THR A 230 -7.61 19.44 -22.26
C THR A 230 -7.56 20.96 -22.11
N GLN A 231 -7.41 21.46 -20.87
CA GLN A 231 -7.47 22.90 -20.56
C GLN A 231 -6.09 23.48 -20.22
N SER A 232 -5.24 22.70 -19.55
CA SER A 232 -3.90 23.12 -19.14
C SER A 232 -3.06 21.94 -18.70
N ARG A 233 -1.73 22.08 -18.76
CA ARG A 233 -0.78 21.16 -18.14
C ARG A 233 -0.64 21.48 -16.67
N SER A 234 -0.73 20.47 -15.82
CA SER A 234 -0.55 20.57 -14.37
C SER A 234 -0.03 19.23 -13.83
N PHE A 235 0.61 19.24 -12.67
CA PHE A 235 1.16 18.03 -12.07
C PHE A 235 1.03 18.09 -10.54
N ALA A 236 0.76 16.93 -9.93
CA ALA A 236 0.87 16.72 -8.49
C ALA A 236 1.48 15.33 -8.27
N ALA A 237 2.62 15.26 -7.58
CA ALA A 237 3.39 14.04 -7.46
C ALA A 237 4.16 13.91 -6.15
N VAL A 238 4.42 12.65 -5.78
CA VAL A 238 5.39 12.36 -4.72
C VAL A 238 6.77 12.35 -5.35
N GLY A 239 7.74 13.01 -4.71
CA GLY A 239 9.08 13.16 -5.23
C GLY A 239 10.16 12.94 -4.17
N VAL A 240 11.38 12.70 -4.64
CA VAL A 240 12.60 12.90 -3.86
C VAL A 240 13.61 13.70 -4.67
N ASP A 241 14.24 14.66 -4.02
CA ASP A 241 15.37 15.44 -4.52
C ASP A 241 16.63 14.91 -3.84
N ALA A 242 17.69 14.66 -4.62
CA ALA A 242 18.95 14.15 -4.12
C ALA A 242 20.12 15.07 -4.52
N GLU A 243 20.74 15.71 -3.52
CA GLU A 243 21.85 16.65 -3.72
C GLU A 243 23.18 16.11 -3.20
N LEU A 244 24.24 16.22 -4.01
CA LEU A 244 25.62 15.92 -3.60
C LEU A 244 26.32 17.14 -2.96
N GLU A 245 27.00 16.92 -1.84
CA GLU A 245 27.80 17.95 -1.13
C GLU A 245 28.94 18.53 -1.97
N GLU A 246 29.56 17.71 -2.83
CA GLU A 246 30.69 18.08 -3.67
C GLU A 246 30.41 17.68 -5.13
N GLY A 247 30.56 18.63 -6.05
CA GLY A 247 30.59 18.36 -7.50
C GLY A 247 29.40 18.87 -8.29
N GLY A 248 28.40 19.49 -7.64
CA GLY A 248 27.28 20.14 -8.32
C GLY A 248 26.52 19.14 -9.18
N PHE A 249 25.97 18.12 -8.54
CA PHE A 249 25.10 17.13 -9.17
C PHE A 249 23.91 16.93 -8.25
N SER A 250 22.73 17.11 -8.81
CA SER A 250 21.45 16.81 -8.18
C SER A 250 20.58 16.05 -9.17
N PHE A 251 19.67 15.25 -8.63
CA PHE A 251 18.60 14.68 -9.42
C PHE A 251 17.31 14.63 -8.64
N ASP A 252 16.22 14.82 -9.36
CA ASP A 252 14.87 14.68 -8.86
C ASP A 252 14.23 13.48 -9.53
N ILE A 253 13.43 12.75 -8.76
CA ILE A 253 12.51 11.76 -9.31
C ILE A 253 11.15 11.94 -8.67
N SER A 254 10.14 12.07 -9.53
CA SER A 254 8.75 12.28 -9.13
C SER A 254 7.83 11.31 -9.84
N ILE A 255 6.76 10.88 -9.17
CA ILE A 255 5.64 10.15 -9.79
C ILE A 255 4.31 10.64 -9.27
N GLY A 256 3.39 10.89 -10.18
CA GLY A 256 2.05 11.34 -9.83
C GLY A 256 1.16 11.57 -11.04
N LYS A 257 0.25 12.52 -10.89
CA LYS A 257 -0.85 12.73 -11.82
C LYS A 257 -0.66 14.00 -12.63
N GLN A 258 -0.49 13.84 -13.94
CA GLN A 258 -0.54 14.93 -14.91
C GLN A 258 -1.99 15.08 -15.39
N GLY A 259 -2.59 16.21 -15.04
CA GLY A 259 -4.01 16.49 -15.19
C GLY A 259 -4.95 15.41 -14.66
N THR A 260 -5.97 15.03 -15.44
CA THR A 260 -7.00 14.08 -15.01
C THR A 260 -6.76 12.66 -15.48
N ASP A 261 -6.05 12.51 -16.60
CA ASP A 261 -6.07 11.28 -17.39
C ASP A 261 -4.68 10.68 -17.60
N THR A 262 -3.63 11.28 -17.03
CA THR A 262 -2.24 10.82 -17.24
C THR A 262 -1.52 10.58 -15.91
N ILE A 263 -0.81 9.47 -15.81
CA ILE A 263 0.20 9.24 -14.77
C ILE A 263 1.56 9.46 -15.40
N LEU A 264 2.40 10.23 -14.72
CA LEU A 264 3.72 10.61 -15.17
C LEU A 264 4.72 10.26 -14.07
N ALA A 265 5.81 9.60 -14.47
CA ALA A 265 7.05 9.58 -13.71
C ALA A 265 8.10 10.39 -14.46
N GLU A 266 8.74 11.34 -13.79
CA GLU A 266 9.78 12.19 -14.36
C GLU A 266 11.06 12.09 -13.54
N ILE A 267 12.18 12.20 -14.26
CA ILE A 267 13.52 12.25 -13.66
C ILE A 267 14.25 13.42 -14.29
N TYR A 268 14.70 14.33 -13.44
CA TYR A 268 15.48 15.49 -13.81
C TYR A 268 16.89 15.36 -13.23
N VAL A 269 17.90 15.72 -14.01
CA VAL A 269 19.31 15.63 -13.62
C VAL A 269 19.98 16.94 -13.94
N GLU A 270 20.32 17.68 -12.88
CA GLU A 270 21.07 18.93 -13.00
C GLU A 270 22.57 18.65 -12.94
N SER A 271 23.32 19.41 -13.73
CA SER A 271 24.77 19.41 -13.63
C SER A 271 25.28 20.84 -13.70
N TYR A 272 25.96 21.26 -12.65
CA TYR A 272 26.52 22.61 -12.52
C TYR A 272 27.83 22.80 -13.32
N ASN A 273 28.20 21.81 -14.16
CA ASN A 273 29.40 21.79 -15.01
C ASN A 273 29.04 22.00 -16.50
N SER A 274 29.98 21.79 -17.43
CA SER A 274 29.79 21.95 -18.89
C SER A 274 28.76 21.00 -19.55
N PHE A 275 27.96 20.28 -18.78
CA PHE A 275 26.89 19.41 -19.27
C PHE A 275 25.55 20.10 -19.05
N SER A 276 24.70 20.08 -20.07
CA SER A 276 23.33 20.57 -19.94
C SER A 276 22.53 19.66 -19.02
N ASP A 277 21.56 20.25 -18.32
CA ASP A 277 20.54 19.51 -17.60
C ASP A 277 19.85 18.49 -18.52
N GLN A 278 19.50 17.35 -17.95
CA GLN A 278 18.87 16.25 -18.67
C GLN A 278 17.56 15.87 -18.01
N TYR A 279 16.58 15.53 -18.84
CA TYR A 279 15.24 15.20 -18.42
C TYR A 279 14.76 13.97 -19.18
N THR A 280 14.11 13.06 -18.47
CA THR A 280 13.33 11.99 -19.09
C THR A 280 12.02 11.81 -18.34
N SER A 281 11.00 11.38 -19.06
CA SER A 281 9.70 11.10 -18.46
C SER A 281 9.00 9.93 -19.12
N ILE A 282 8.27 9.19 -18.32
CA ILE A 282 7.53 7.99 -18.71
C ILE A 282 6.09 8.19 -18.26
N TRP A 283 5.13 7.82 -19.11
CA TRP A 283 3.72 8.03 -18.83
C TRP A 283 2.87 6.81 -19.19
N THR A 284 1.69 6.76 -18.56
CA THR A 284 0.62 5.80 -18.88
C THR A 284 -0.72 6.50 -18.72
N ASP A 285 -1.75 6.07 -19.45
CA ASP A 285 -3.09 6.59 -19.25
C ASP A 285 -3.59 6.17 -17.86
N SER A 286 -4.21 7.11 -17.15
CA SER A 286 -4.82 6.93 -15.84
C SER A 286 -6.16 6.20 -15.95
N LEU A 287 -6.38 5.16 -15.14
CA LEU A 287 -7.70 4.56 -14.98
C LEU A 287 -8.57 5.38 -14.01
N ALA A 288 -8.84 6.65 -14.33
CA ALA A 288 -9.82 7.58 -13.74
C ALA A 288 -9.91 7.78 -12.20
N ASN A 289 -9.27 6.95 -11.36
CA ASN A 289 -9.38 6.94 -9.89
C ASN A 289 -8.02 6.64 -9.20
N GLU A 290 -6.91 6.70 -9.94
CA GLU A 290 -5.59 6.40 -9.40
C GLU A 290 -5.02 7.65 -8.75
N GLU A 291 -4.98 7.62 -7.42
CA GLU A 291 -4.51 8.75 -6.60
C GLU A 291 -3.26 8.39 -5.78
N ASN A 292 -2.95 7.10 -5.59
CA ASN A 292 -1.84 6.65 -4.73
C ASN A 292 -0.58 6.36 -5.53
N PHE A 293 0.51 7.00 -5.12
CA PHE A 293 1.81 6.91 -5.75
C PHE A 293 2.88 6.65 -4.70
N ARG A 294 3.94 5.93 -5.09
CA ARG A 294 5.10 5.74 -4.22
C ARG A 294 6.42 5.65 -4.98
N LEU A 295 7.46 6.11 -4.32
CA LEU A 295 8.86 5.87 -4.66
C LEU A 295 9.44 4.91 -3.63
N ILE A 296 10.08 3.85 -4.09
CA ILE A 296 10.74 2.86 -3.23
C ILE A 296 12.23 2.84 -3.57
N ASN A 297 13.10 3.09 -2.60
CA ASN A 297 14.51 2.75 -2.76
C ASN A 297 14.79 1.36 -2.20
N THR A 298 15.51 0.54 -2.96
CA THR A 298 16.06 -0.71 -2.45
C THR A 298 17.57 -0.79 -2.66
N ILE A 299 18.29 -1.07 -1.57
CA ILE A 299 19.76 -1.11 -1.57
C ILE A 299 20.32 -2.33 -2.31
N SER A 300 19.55 -3.42 -2.34
CA SER A 300 19.98 -4.71 -2.91
C SER A 300 20.17 -4.62 -4.43
N SER A 301 19.33 -3.85 -5.13
CA SER A 301 19.46 -3.53 -6.55
C SER A 301 20.05 -2.14 -6.83
N SER A 302 20.13 -1.28 -5.80
CA SER A 302 20.48 0.14 -5.96
C SER A 302 19.53 0.86 -6.91
N THR A 303 18.24 0.62 -6.73
CA THR A 303 17.17 1.08 -7.62
C THR A 303 16.10 1.84 -6.84
N ILE A 304 15.67 2.99 -7.39
CA ILE A 304 14.42 3.66 -7.03
C ILE A 304 13.33 3.21 -8.00
N TYR A 305 12.24 2.66 -7.47
CA TYR A 305 11.06 2.25 -8.24
C TYR A 305 9.98 3.32 -8.12
N ALA A 306 9.49 3.81 -9.25
CA ALA A 306 8.31 4.67 -9.30
C ALA A 306 7.07 3.82 -9.56
N GLN A 307 6.14 3.80 -8.62
CA GLN A 307 4.97 2.94 -8.66
C GLN A 307 3.66 3.70 -8.42
N TYR A 308 2.60 3.20 -9.03
CA TYR A 308 1.24 3.69 -8.86
C TYR A 308 0.31 2.54 -8.50
N PHE A 309 -0.73 2.82 -7.71
CA PHE A 309 -1.67 1.80 -7.27
C PHE A 309 -2.87 1.72 -8.22
N ALA A 310 -3.05 0.57 -8.87
CA ALA A 310 -4.14 0.33 -9.80
C ALA A 310 -4.62 -1.13 -9.74
N ASN A 311 -5.94 -1.33 -9.88
CA ASN A 311 -6.55 -2.66 -9.92
C ASN A 311 -6.18 -3.55 -8.71
N GLY A 312 -6.06 -2.94 -7.52
CA GLY A 312 -5.76 -3.66 -6.27
C GLY A 312 -4.30 -4.09 -6.10
N LYS A 313 -3.38 -3.58 -6.90
CA LYS A 313 -1.94 -3.87 -6.82
C LYS A 313 -1.08 -2.65 -7.15
N TRP A 314 0.17 -2.67 -6.71
CA TRP A 314 1.15 -1.70 -7.15
C TRP A 314 1.73 -2.08 -8.52
N ASN A 315 1.81 -1.11 -9.41
CA ASN A 315 2.38 -1.28 -10.75
C ASN A 315 3.61 -0.37 -10.87
N THR A 316 4.74 -0.93 -11.31
CA THR A 316 5.96 -0.15 -11.59
C THR A 316 5.85 0.52 -12.95
N LEU A 317 6.07 1.83 -12.99
CA LEU A 317 6.14 2.62 -14.22
C LEU A 317 7.60 2.80 -14.69
N SER A 318 8.51 3.06 -13.75
CA SER A 318 9.93 3.22 -14.04
C SER A 318 10.84 2.70 -12.91
N GLU A 319 12.07 2.37 -13.29
CA GLU A 319 13.14 1.92 -12.40
C GLU A 319 14.41 2.73 -12.67
N LEU A 320 14.86 3.54 -11.72
CA LEU A 320 16.12 4.28 -11.78
C LEU A 320 17.19 3.53 -11.01
N ASN A 321 18.20 2.99 -11.68
CA ASN A 321 19.41 2.52 -11.00
C ASN A 321 20.26 3.72 -10.61
N TRP A 322 20.21 4.14 -9.35
CA TRP A 322 20.85 5.37 -8.92
C TRP A 322 22.39 5.29 -8.92
N LYS A 323 22.99 4.09 -9.01
CA LYS A 323 24.45 3.98 -9.19
C LYS A 323 24.89 4.26 -10.62
N THR A 324 24.08 3.89 -11.61
CA THR A 324 24.45 3.95 -13.02
C THR A 324 23.75 5.05 -13.81
N GLY A 325 22.64 5.60 -13.29
CA GLY A 325 21.81 6.58 -14.01
C GLY A 325 20.99 5.97 -15.14
N VAL A 326 20.80 4.64 -15.11
CA VAL A 326 20.01 3.93 -16.11
C VAL A 326 18.57 3.92 -15.63
N VAL A 327 17.67 4.43 -16.46
CA VAL A 327 16.22 4.40 -16.25
C VAL A 327 15.63 3.33 -17.14
N THR A 328 14.90 2.38 -16.54
CA THR A 328 14.14 1.37 -17.27
C THR A 328 12.66 1.71 -17.25
N GLU A 329 12.06 1.88 -18.42
CA GLU A 329 10.62 2.02 -18.60
C GLU A 329 9.96 0.64 -18.56
N LYS A 330 8.96 0.47 -17.70
CA LYS A 330 8.11 -0.72 -17.68
C LYS A 330 6.84 -0.44 -18.47
N ASN A 331 6.88 -0.68 -19.79
CA ASN A 331 5.74 -0.40 -20.64
C ASN A 331 4.57 -1.35 -20.33
N THR A 332 3.51 -0.81 -19.76
CA THR A 332 2.33 -1.55 -19.30
C THR A 332 1.45 -2.07 -20.44
N TYR A 333 1.54 -1.49 -21.66
CA TYR A 333 0.70 -1.84 -22.80
C TYR A 333 1.29 -2.93 -23.71
N THR A 334 2.61 -2.86 -23.94
CA THR A 334 3.29 -3.72 -24.93
C THR A 334 4.14 -4.81 -24.29
N GLY A 335 4.45 -4.70 -22.99
CA GLY A 335 5.34 -5.61 -22.27
C GLY A 335 6.82 -5.50 -22.67
N ASN A 336 7.18 -4.55 -23.54
CA ASN A 336 8.56 -4.29 -23.92
C ASN A 336 9.19 -3.25 -22.99
N GLU A 337 10.38 -3.53 -22.48
CA GLU A 337 11.14 -2.57 -21.69
C GLU A 337 11.98 -1.67 -22.60
N SER A 338 12.05 -0.39 -22.25
CA SER A 338 12.93 0.59 -22.89
C SER A 338 13.90 1.13 -21.85
N THR A 339 15.08 1.59 -22.27
CA THR A 339 16.09 2.13 -21.34
C THR A 339 16.58 3.50 -21.80
N HIS A 340 16.77 4.40 -20.84
CA HIS A 340 17.42 5.70 -21.01
C HIS A 340 18.66 5.78 -20.12
N GLU A 341 19.74 6.40 -20.60
CA GLU A 341 20.97 6.61 -19.84
C GLU A 341 21.31 8.10 -19.83
N PHE A 342 21.46 8.66 -18.63
CA PHE A 342 21.92 10.03 -18.47
C PHE A 342 23.42 10.14 -18.73
N THR A 343 23.80 11.04 -19.64
CA THR A 343 25.21 11.18 -20.04
C THR A 343 26.07 11.94 -19.03
N ASN A 344 25.44 12.66 -18.11
CA ASN A 344 26.06 13.44 -17.03
C ASN A 344 25.90 12.79 -15.64
N TRP A 345 25.49 11.51 -15.57
CA TRP A 345 25.23 10.86 -14.28
C TRP A 345 26.49 10.73 -13.42
N VAL A 346 26.39 11.17 -12.17
CA VAL A 346 27.40 10.97 -11.13
C VAL A 346 26.80 10.08 -10.05
N ASN A 347 27.59 9.16 -9.49
CA ASN A 347 27.10 8.28 -8.43
C ASN A 347 26.73 9.12 -7.16
N PRO A 348 25.45 9.17 -6.76
CA PRO A 348 24.93 9.97 -5.65
C PRO A 348 25.03 9.26 -4.29
N ASP A 349 25.97 8.32 -4.12
CA ASP A 349 26.14 7.50 -2.91
C ASP A 349 26.24 8.30 -1.59
N LEU A 350 26.62 9.58 -1.66
CA LEU A 350 26.76 10.48 -0.52
C LEU A 350 25.73 11.61 -0.51
N SER A 351 24.75 11.58 -1.42
CA SER A 351 23.72 12.62 -1.47
C SER A 351 22.85 12.59 -0.23
N ILE A 352 22.42 13.78 0.19
CA ILE A 352 21.23 13.90 1.03
C ILE A 352 20.02 13.74 0.14
N VAL A 353 18.97 13.09 0.64
CA VAL A 353 17.73 12.89 -0.13
C VAL A 353 16.58 13.52 0.63
N ALA A 354 15.90 14.49 0.02
CA ALA A 354 14.77 15.21 0.58
C ALA A 354 13.45 14.76 -0.08
N PRO A 355 12.54 14.12 0.67
CA PRO A 355 11.20 13.82 0.16
C PRO A 355 10.37 15.08 0.00
N PHE A 356 9.63 15.20 -1.10
CA PHE A 356 8.82 16.38 -1.37
C PHE A 356 7.50 16.07 -2.05
N MET A 357 6.59 17.05 -1.98
CA MET A 357 5.41 17.11 -2.86
C MET A 357 5.76 18.01 -4.04
N ASP A 358 5.70 17.44 -5.24
CA ASP A 358 6.00 18.11 -6.48
C ASP A 358 4.72 18.64 -7.12
N PHE A 359 4.71 19.91 -7.49
CA PHE A 359 3.59 20.53 -8.19
C PHE A 359 4.07 21.31 -9.42
N VAL A 360 3.32 21.17 -10.50
CA VAL A 360 3.39 22.09 -11.64
C VAL A 360 2.09 22.88 -11.69
N LEU A 361 2.20 24.20 -11.50
CA LEU A 361 1.06 25.12 -11.59
C LEU A 361 0.39 25.01 -12.97
N PRO A 362 -0.94 25.12 -13.06
CA PRO A 362 -1.65 24.96 -14.32
C PRO A 362 -1.21 26.01 -15.33
N TYR A 363 -0.75 25.58 -16.50
CA TYR A 363 -0.34 26.48 -17.57
C TYR A 363 -0.79 25.97 -18.94
N TYR A 364 -0.93 26.89 -19.89
CA TYR A 364 -1.29 26.56 -21.27
C TYR A 364 -0.42 27.33 -22.26
N TYR A 365 -0.22 26.75 -23.43
CA TYR A 365 0.48 27.43 -24.52
C TYR A 365 -0.47 28.36 -25.26
N ASN A 366 -0.22 29.67 -25.18
CA ASN A 366 -0.99 30.66 -25.91
C ASN A 366 -0.46 30.78 -27.36
N HIS A 367 -1.24 30.28 -28.32
CA HIS A 367 -0.88 30.35 -29.74
C HIS A 367 -0.83 31.78 -30.32
N GLU A 368 -1.54 32.75 -29.72
CA GLU A 368 -1.52 34.14 -30.19
C GLU A 368 -0.22 34.86 -29.80
N THR A 369 0.27 34.62 -28.58
CA THR A 369 1.51 35.22 -28.06
C THR A 369 2.73 34.32 -28.23
N SER A 370 2.54 33.06 -28.65
CA SER A 370 3.60 32.04 -28.78
C SER A 370 4.40 31.86 -27.49
N SER A 371 3.70 31.82 -26.37
CA SER A 371 4.28 31.73 -25.02
C SER A 371 3.37 30.92 -24.11
N ASP A 372 3.96 30.21 -23.14
CA ASP A 372 3.20 29.63 -22.04
C ASP A 372 2.59 30.74 -21.17
N GLN A 373 1.47 30.44 -20.51
CA GLN A 373 0.79 31.33 -19.58
C GLN A 373 0.29 30.53 -18.38
N ILE A 374 0.61 30.98 -17.17
CA ILE A 374 0.11 30.39 -15.93
C ILE A 374 -1.34 30.81 -15.69
N LEU A 375 -2.14 29.85 -15.26
CA LEU A 375 -3.52 30.04 -14.83
C LEU A 375 -3.60 30.18 -13.30
N PRO A 376 -4.53 30.99 -12.78
CA PRO A 376 -4.85 30.97 -11.37
C PRO A 376 -5.25 29.57 -10.90
N LEU A 377 -4.71 29.14 -9.77
CA LEU A 377 -4.99 27.87 -9.14
C LEU A 377 -5.99 28.06 -8.00
N ALA A 378 -7.15 27.41 -8.09
CA ALA A 378 -8.11 27.42 -7.00
C ALA A 378 -7.73 26.39 -5.92
N GLU A 379 -8.02 26.73 -4.66
CA GLU A 379 -7.84 25.78 -3.55
C GLU A 379 -8.70 24.54 -3.79
N GLY A 380 -8.09 23.36 -3.67
CA GLY A 380 -8.76 22.07 -3.87
C GLY A 380 -8.55 21.41 -5.23
N ASP A 381 -7.93 22.12 -6.18
CA ASP A 381 -7.62 21.59 -7.52
C ASP A 381 -6.34 20.74 -7.54
N LEU A 382 -5.31 21.17 -6.82
CA LEU A 382 -4.04 20.47 -6.61
C LEU A 382 -3.76 20.28 -5.12
N GLY A 383 -3.23 19.12 -4.73
CA GLY A 383 -2.93 18.84 -3.33
C GLY A 383 -2.64 17.37 -3.03
N PHE A 384 -2.74 17.01 -1.74
CA PHE A 384 -2.57 15.65 -1.24
C PHE A 384 -3.58 15.33 -0.13
N THR A 385 -4.10 14.10 -0.11
CA THR A 385 -4.93 13.61 1.01
C THR A 385 -4.10 12.96 2.12
N ASN A 386 -2.90 12.48 1.79
CA ASN A 386 -1.90 12.01 2.75
C ASN A 386 -0.49 11.99 2.12
N PHE A 387 0.53 11.93 2.98
CA PHE A 387 1.93 11.73 2.59
C PHE A 387 2.68 10.99 3.71
N SER A 388 3.62 10.12 3.35
CA SER A 388 4.43 9.37 4.29
C SER A 388 5.83 9.09 3.78
N VAL A 389 6.76 8.95 4.74
CA VAL A 389 8.13 8.50 4.53
C VAL A 389 8.36 7.38 5.54
N THR A 390 8.59 6.16 5.06
CA THR A 390 8.72 4.97 5.91
C THR A 390 10.06 4.27 5.68
N SER A 391 10.56 3.62 6.74
CA SER A 391 11.83 2.89 6.71
C SER A 391 11.62 1.45 6.25
N GLY A 392 12.57 0.94 5.47
CA GLY A 392 12.54 -0.45 4.97
C GLY A 392 11.95 -0.55 3.58
N ALA A 393 12.15 -1.71 2.95
CA ALA A 393 11.44 -2.06 1.72
C ALA A 393 9.94 -2.27 2.07
N PRO A 394 9.02 -2.00 1.14
CA PRO A 394 7.61 -2.29 1.37
C PRO A 394 7.44 -3.79 1.64
N GLU A 395 6.52 -4.13 2.54
CA GLU A 395 6.04 -5.51 2.65
C GLU A 395 5.53 -5.95 1.27
N PRO A 396 5.87 -7.18 0.81
CA PRO A 396 5.38 -7.67 -0.47
C PRO A 396 3.86 -7.60 -0.51
N ASP A 397 3.31 -7.21 -1.67
CA ASP A 397 1.86 -7.16 -1.87
C ASP A 397 1.25 -8.50 -1.41
N PRO A 398 0.22 -8.49 -0.55
CA PRO A 398 -0.34 -9.72 -0.01
C PRO A 398 -0.88 -10.56 -1.16
N GLU A 399 -0.26 -11.71 -1.44
CA GLU A 399 -0.73 -12.68 -2.43
C GLU A 399 -2.02 -13.33 -1.94
N TYR A 400 -3.15 -12.89 -2.48
CA TYR A 400 -4.46 -13.42 -2.11
C TYR A 400 -4.87 -14.66 -2.91
N ALA A 401 -4.33 -14.85 -4.12
CA ALA A 401 -4.67 -16.01 -4.92
C ALA A 401 -4.11 -17.28 -4.26
N PRO A 402 -4.95 -18.27 -3.92
CA PRO A 402 -4.46 -19.46 -3.25
C PRO A 402 -3.61 -20.29 -4.19
N SER A 403 -2.57 -20.95 -3.67
CA SER A 403 -1.76 -21.89 -4.47
C SER A 403 -2.55 -23.11 -4.96
N SER A 404 -3.71 -23.39 -4.33
CA SER A 404 -4.61 -24.47 -4.68
C SER A 404 -6.06 -24.11 -4.35
N LEU A 405 -6.98 -24.55 -5.20
CA LEU A 405 -8.43 -24.45 -4.97
C LEU A 405 -9.00 -25.68 -4.23
N VAL A 406 -8.20 -26.72 -4.00
CA VAL A 406 -8.67 -27.97 -3.36
C VAL A 406 -9.32 -27.71 -2.01
N GLY A 407 -10.51 -28.26 -1.82
CA GLY A 407 -11.28 -28.11 -0.59
C GLY A 407 -12.01 -26.77 -0.49
N LYS A 408 -12.04 -25.95 -1.54
CA LYS A 408 -12.76 -24.67 -1.56
C LYS A 408 -14.10 -24.75 -2.30
N ILE A 409 -14.98 -23.79 -2.00
CA ILE A 409 -16.26 -23.55 -2.65
C ILE A 409 -16.19 -22.17 -3.28
N TYR A 410 -16.22 -22.11 -4.61
CA TYR A 410 -16.39 -20.88 -5.37
C TYR A 410 -17.87 -20.61 -5.60
N LYS A 411 -18.30 -19.35 -5.44
CA LYS A 411 -19.65 -18.90 -5.84
C LYS A 411 -19.53 -17.62 -6.65
N GLY A 412 -19.89 -17.70 -7.93
CA GLY A 412 -19.93 -16.56 -8.82
C GLY A 412 -21.28 -15.86 -8.81
N SER A 413 -21.30 -14.57 -9.15
CA SER A 413 -22.52 -13.77 -9.29
C SER A 413 -23.43 -14.22 -10.45
N MET A 414 -22.98 -15.15 -11.30
CA MET A 414 -23.75 -15.72 -12.43
C MET A 414 -24.50 -17.01 -12.09
N ASN A 415 -24.73 -17.28 -10.80
CA ASN A 415 -25.39 -18.49 -10.30
C ASN A 415 -24.58 -19.79 -10.42
N ASP A 416 -23.29 -19.67 -10.73
CA ASP A 416 -22.35 -20.79 -10.79
C ASP A 416 -21.71 -21.06 -9.42
N THR A 417 -21.62 -22.34 -9.08
CA THR A 417 -20.92 -22.82 -7.90
C THR A 417 -19.98 -23.95 -8.28
N TYR A 418 -18.74 -23.88 -7.82
CA TYR A 418 -17.79 -24.99 -7.93
C TYR A 418 -17.39 -25.45 -6.54
N GLN A 419 -17.44 -26.77 -6.31
CA GLN A 419 -16.81 -27.42 -5.16
C GLN A 419 -15.58 -28.19 -5.65
N PHE A 420 -14.39 -27.74 -5.26
CA PHE A 420 -13.13 -28.34 -5.69
C PHE A 420 -12.77 -29.51 -4.78
N ILE A 421 -12.70 -30.71 -5.35
CA ILE A 421 -12.56 -31.97 -4.60
C ILE A 421 -11.10 -32.36 -4.43
N ASP A 422 -10.35 -32.36 -5.54
CA ASP A 422 -8.91 -32.62 -5.59
C ASP A 422 -8.25 -31.75 -6.67
N GLY A 423 -6.95 -31.91 -6.91
CA GLY A 423 -6.18 -31.03 -7.80
C GLY A 423 -6.59 -31.05 -9.28
N SER A 424 -7.57 -31.87 -9.66
CA SER A 424 -8.06 -31.98 -11.04
C SER A 424 -9.58 -32.10 -11.17
N ASN A 425 -10.29 -32.47 -10.09
CA ASN A 425 -11.72 -32.75 -10.13
C ASN A 425 -12.52 -31.75 -9.30
N ALA A 426 -13.64 -31.29 -9.84
CA ALA A 426 -14.60 -30.43 -9.15
C ALA A 426 -16.03 -30.87 -9.46
N ILE A 427 -16.97 -30.41 -8.65
CA ILE A 427 -18.41 -30.49 -8.95
C ILE A 427 -18.91 -29.10 -9.31
N PHE A 428 -19.59 -28.99 -10.43
CA PHE A 428 -20.23 -27.78 -10.92
C PHE A 428 -21.73 -27.80 -10.60
N PHE A 429 -22.26 -26.64 -10.21
CA PHE A 429 -23.68 -26.39 -10.07
C PHE A 429 -24.04 -25.06 -10.72
N HIS A 430 -24.94 -25.12 -11.70
CA HIS A 430 -25.54 -23.94 -12.32
C HIS A 430 -27.01 -23.83 -11.89
N LYS A 431 -27.39 -22.74 -11.23
CA LYS A 431 -28.78 -22.50 -10.87
C LYS A 431 -29.54 -21.78 -11.99
N GLU A 432 -30.51 -22.50 -12.53
CA GLU A 432 -31.50 -22.01 -13.48
C GLU A 432 -32.67 -21.29 -12.80
N SER A 433 -33.36 -20.44 -13.57
CA SER A 433 -34.58 -19.75 -13.12
C SER A 433 -35.68 -20.73 -12.67
N ASN A 434 -35.81 -21.85 -13.38
CA ASN A 434 -36.55 -23.00 -12.90
C ASN A 434 -35.57 -23.97 -12.22
N PHE A 435 -35.67 -24.10 -10.90
CA PHE A 435 -34.74 -24.93 -10.11
C PHE A 435 -34.64 -26.38 -10.62
N GLN A 436 -35.72 -26.97 -11.12
CA GLN A 436 -35.66 -28.36 -11.64
C GLN A 436 -34.93 -28.50 -12.98
N ASN A 437 -34.64 -27.39 -13.66
CA ASN A 437 -33.81 -27.36 -14.86
C ASN A 437 -32.33 -27.13 -14.54
N SER A 438 -31.98 -26.89 -13.26
CA SER A 438 -30.59 -26.65 -12.85
C SER A 438 -29.74 -27.93 -13.01
N GLU A 439 -28.44 -27.76 -13.11
CA GLU A 439 -27.50 -28.85 -13.35
C GLU A 439 -26.56 -29.05 -12.15
N VAL A 440 -26.31 -30.30 -11.79
CA VAL A 440 -25.18 -30.70 -10.93
C VAL A 440 -24.36 -31.73 -11.69
N SER A 441 -23.10 -31.42 -12.00
CA SER A 441 -22.24 -32.30 -12.81
C SER A 441 -20.80 -32.34 -12.31
N SER A 442 -20.15 -33.48 -12.54
CA SER A 442 -18.72 -33.63 -12.30
C SER A 442 -17.94 -33.05 -13.47
N ILE A 443 -16.94 -32.23 -13.17
CA ILE A 443 -16.07 -31.57 -14.15
C ILE A 443 -14.60 -31.80 -13.79
N THR A 444 -13.70 -31.60 -14.74
CA THR A 444 -12.29 -31.42 -14.44
C THR A 444 -11.88 -29.95 -14.54
N TYR A 445 -10.79 -29.58 -13.88
CA TYR A 445 -10.27 -28.21 -13.92
C TYR A 445 -8.75 -28.15 -13.83
N THR A 446 -8.19 -27.01 -14.22
CA THR A 446 -6.82 -26.59 -13.92
C THR A 446 -6.82 -25.23 -13.24
N TRP A 447 -5.82 -25.00 -12.38
CA TRP A 447 -5.65 -23.75 -11.66
C TRP A 447 -4.21 -23.26 -11.78
N SER A 448 -4.04 -22.00 -12.20
CA SER A 448 -2.74 -21.35 -12.36
C SER A 448 -2.76 -20.01 -11.62
N PRO A 449 -2.28 -19.94 -10.36
CA PRO A 449 -2.20 -18.70 -9.60
C PRO A 449 -1.09 -17.77 -10.15
N ASN A 450 -1.31 -16.46 -10.05
CA ASN A 450 -0.39 -15.40 -10.45
C ASN A 450 -0.64 -14.14 -9.60
N GLY A 451 0.10 -13.99 -8.49
CA GLY A 451 -0.02 -12.87 -7.55
C GLY A 451 -1.42 -12.77 -6.94
N ASN A 452 -2.12 -11.67 -7.19
CA ASN A 452 -3.52 -11.47 -6.76
C ASN A 452 -4.55 -11.94 -7.77
N SER A 453 -4.13 -12.75 -8.75
CA SER A 453 -5.03 -13.33 -9.74
C SER A 453 -4.76 -14.81 -9.94
N GLY A 454 -5.65 -15.50 -10.63
CA GLY A 454 -5.34 -16.81 -11.16
C GLY A 454 -6.32 -17.24 -12.23
N THR A 455 -5.88 -18.16 -13.07
CA THR A 455 -6.67 -18.68 -14.19
C THR A 455 -7.24 -20.04 -13.82
N LEU A 456 -8.57 -20.15 -13.84
CA LEU A 456 -9.34 -21.38 -13.73
C LEU A 456 -9.79 -21.79 -15.12
N SER A 457 -9.39 -22.96 -15.60
CA SER A 457 -9.95 -23.57 -16.82
C SER A 457 -10.69 -24.84 -16.47
N THR A 458 -11.86 -25.08 -17.06
CA THR A 458 -12.73 -26.23 -16.76
C THR A 458 -12.94 -27.12 -18.00
N SER A 459 -13.42 -28.35 -17.79
CA SER A 459 -13.85 -29.24 -18.89
C SER A 459 -15.12 -28.80 -19.61
N LEU A 460 -15.70 -27.66 -19.22
CA LEU A 460 -16.83 -27.03 -19.90
C LEU A 460 -16.36 -26.10 -21.04
N ASN A 461 -15.07 -26.14 -21.40
CA ASN A 461 -14.42 -25.24 -22.35
C ASN A 461 -14.45 -23.76 -21.93
N GLU A 462 -14.44 -23.51 -20.63
CA GLU A 462 -14.47 -22.17 -20.04
C GLU A 462 -13.11 -21.83 -19.46
N THR A 463 -12.69 -20.57 -19.62
CA THR A 463 -11.54 -20.00 -18.91
C THR A 463 -11.99 -18.77 -18.14
N THR A 464 -11.75 -18.79 -16.84
CA THR A 464 -12.10 -17.70 -15.92
C THR A 464 -10.83 -17.16 -15.26
N THR A 465 -10.58 -15.86 -15.43
CA THR A 465 -9.58 -15.13 -14.66
C THR A 465 -10.23 -14.62 -13.39
N LEU A 466 -9.73 -15.05 -12.24
CA LEU A 466 -10.14 -14.57 -10.92
C LEU A 466 -9.14 -13.50 -10.45
N SER A 467 -9.64 -12.34 -10.04
CA SER A 467 -8.86 -11.24 -9.46
C SER A 467 -9.30 -11.04 -8.00
N PHE A 468 -8.42 -11.34 -7.07
CA PHE A 468 -8.71 -11.36 -5.63
C PHE A 468 -8.51 -9.98 -5.02
N THR A 469 -9.53 -9.51 -4.29
CA THR A 469 -9.42 -8.34 -3.40
C THR A 469 -9.12 -8.76 -1.97
N SER A 470 -9.35 -10.04 -1.63
CA SER A 470 -8.92 -10.69 -0.41
C SER A 470 -8.80 -12.21 -0.63
N ALA A 471 -8.38 -12.96 0.40
CA ALA A 471 -8.32 -14.43 0.32
C ALA A 471 -9.70 -15.13 0.12
N ALA A 472 -10.81 -14.39 0.29
CA ALA A 472 -12.17 -14.96 0.28
C ALA A 472 -13.12 -14.34 -0.78
N GLU A 473 -12.71 -13.29 -1.50
CA GLU A 473 -13.57 -12.60 -2.46
C GLU A 473 -12.77 -11.85 -3.53
N GLY A 474 -13.46 -11.51 -4.61
CA GLY A 474 -12.88 -10.77 -5.73
C GLY A 474 -13.82 -10.60 -6.91
N SER A 475 -13.25 -10.25 -8.06
CA SER A 475 -13.93 -10.16 -9.35
C SER A 475 -13.47 -11.25 -10.31
N PHE A 476 -14.29 -11.58 -11.29
CA PHE A 476 -13.90 -12.52 -12.34
C PHE A 476 -14.20 -11.99 -13.74
N SER A 477 -13.42 -12.46 -14.71
CA SER A 477 -13.66 -12.31 -16.13
C SER A 477 -13.70 -13.71 -16.76
N TRP A 478 -14.83 -14.04 -17.37
CA TRP A 478 -15.11 -15.32 -17.99
C TRP A 478 -15.06 -15.21 -19.52
N ASN A 479 -14.49 -16.22 -20.17
CA ASN A 479 -14.41 -16.36 -21.61
C ASN A 479 -14.62 -17.84 -21.98
N GLU A 480 -15.55 -18.10 -22.90
CA GLU A 480 -15.79 -19.43 -23.45
C GLU A 480 -14.89 -19.65 -24.68
N GLN A 481 -14.07 -20.70 -24.70
CA GLN A 481 -13.03 -20.87 -25.73
C GLN A 481 -13.58 -21.08 -27.15
N GLU A 482 -14.86 -21.41 -27.30
CA GLU A 482 -15.50 -21.72 -28.59
C GLU A 482 -16.52 -20.64 -29.04
N SER A 483 -16.72 -19.59 -28.23
CA SER A 483 -17.60 -18.46 -28.57
C SER A 483 -16.90 -17.13 -28.28
N GLU A 484 -17.35 -16.02 -28.88
CA GLU A 484 -16.87 -14.68 -28.48
C GLU A 484 -17.62 -14.18 -27.23
N GLU A 485 -18.33 -15.05 -26.51
CA GLU A 485 -19.06 -14.67 -25.32
C GLU A 485 -18.09 -14.41 -24.16
N THR A 486 -18.23 -13.23 -23.57
CA THR A 486 -17.47 -12.80 -22.41
C THR A 486 -18.43 -12.26 -21.38
N SER A 487 -18.12 -12.50 -20.11
CA SER A 487 -18.91 -12.01 -18.99
C SER A 487 -17.99 -11.67 -17.83
N SER A 488 -18.48 -10.85 -16.91
CA SER A 488 -17.74 -10.45 -15.72
C SER A 488 -18.66 -10.30 -14.53
N GLY A 489 -18.09 -10.42 -13.33
CA GLY A 489 -18.86 -10.33 -12.09
C GLY A 489 -17.98 -10.42 -10.85
N THR A 490 -18.61 -10.76 -9.73
CA THR A 490 -17.95 -10.92 -8.43
C THR A 490 -18.04 -12.36 -7.96
N PHE A 491 -17.10 -12.78 -7.11
CA PHE A 491 -17.13 -14.11 -6.52
C PHE A 491 -16.81 -14.09 -5.02
N THR A 492 -17.20 -15.17 -4.36
CA THR A 492 -16.72 -15.55 -3.02
C THR A 492 -16.06 -16.91 -3.05
N LEU A 493 -15.13 -17.14 -2.13
CA LEU A 493 -14.36 -18.36 -1.99
C LEU A 493 -14.33 -18.77 -0.51
N GLU A 494 -14.97 -19.90 -0.20
CA GLU A 494 -15.12 -20.42 1.16
C GLU A 494 -14.42 -21.77 1.32
N GLU A 495 -13.98 -22.11 2.53
CA GLU A 495 -13.48 -23.46 2.84
C GLU A 495 -14.66 -24.46 2.95
N ALA A 496 -14.63 -25.53 2.17
CA ALA A 496 -15.70 -26.54 2.15
C ALA A 496 -15.84 -27.32 3.46
N SER A 497 -14.84 -27.25 4.35
CA SER A 497 -14.86 -27.85 5.68
C SER A 497 -15.71 -27.08 6.70
N MET A 498 -16.12 -25.84 6.40
CA MET A 498 -16.85 -25.00 7.34
C MET A 498 -18.37 -25.21 7.32
N GLY A 499 -19.02 -24.89 8.43
CA GLY A 499 -20.47 -24.94 8.59
C GLY A 499 -21.04 -26.34 8.85
N ASN A 500 -22.37 -26.44 8.82
CA ASN A 500 -23.11 -27.64 9.20
C ASN A 500 -23.30 -28.63 8.05
N ALA A 501 -23.22 -28.17 6.80
CA ALA A 501 -23.43 -29.03 5.65
C ALA A 501 -22.24 -30.00 5.46
N PRO A 502 -22.49 -31.28 5.15
CA PRO A 502 -21.45 -32.26 4.90
C PRO A 502 -20.67 -31.91 3.62
N PHE A 503 -19.38 -32.27 3.56
CA PHE A 503 -18.56 -32.08 2.36
C PHE A 503 -18.71 -33.22 1.34
N ASN A 504 -19.23 -34.37 1.78
CA ASN A 504 -19.52 -35.57 1.00
C ASN A 504 -20.68 -36.31 1.67
N LEU A 505 -21.52 -36.99 0.88
CA LEU A 505 -22.61 -37.83 1.39
C LEU A 505 -22.25 -39.32 1.46
N SER A 506 -21.16 -39.75 0.84
CA SER A 506 -20.85 -41.18 0.73
C SER A 506 -20.64 -41.82 2.11
N GLY A 507 -21.37 -42.92 2.38
CA GLY A 507 -21.40 -43.58 3.68
C GLY A 507 -22.50 -43.07 4.63
N ASP A 508 -23.08 -41.90 4.33
CA ASP A 508 -24.07 -41.25 5.18
C ASP A 508 -25.49 -41.68 4.81
N SER A 509 -26.43 -41.31 5.68
CA SER A 509 -27.85 -41.53 5.41
C SER A 509 -28.71 -40.35 5.82
N MET A 510 -29.85 -40.21 5.14
CA MET A 510 -30.76 -39.10 5.33
C MET A 510 -32.20 -39.58 5.31
N ILE A 511 -33.03 -39.01 6.18
CA ILE A 511 -34.46 -39.31 6.25
C ILE A 511 -35.24 -38.04 5.91
N ILE A 512 -36.07 -38.11 4.88
CA ILE A 512 -36.99 -37.05 4.46
C ILE A 512 -38.42 -37.61 4.50
N GLY A 513 -39.25 -37.11 5.41
CA GLY A 513 -40.58 -37.67 5.64
C GLY A 513 -40.51 -39.15 6.04
N THR A 514 -41.09 -40.03 5.22
CA THR A 514 -41.04 -41.50 5.39
C THR A 514 -39.99 -42.19 4.52
N THR A 515 -39.24 -41.44 3.71
CA THR A 515 -38.25 -41.96 2.78
C THR A 515 -36.86 -41.90 3.40
N THR A 516 -36.11 -43.02 3.33
CA THR A 516 -34.72 -43.10 3.78
C THR A 516 -33.79 -43.22 2.56
N PHE A 517 -32.78 -42.35 2.52
CA PHE A 517 -31.70 -42.34 1.54
C PHE A 517 -30.44 -42.86 2.21
N ILE A 518 -29.80 -43.86 1.63
CA ILE A 518 -28.54 -44.44 2.11
C ILE A 518 -27.51 -44.26 1.00
N PHE A 519 -26.59 -43.32 1.20
CA PHE A 519 -25.60 -42.94 0.21
C PHE A 519 -24.40 -43.90 0.31
N LYS A 520 -24.06 -44.53 -0.80
CA LYS A 520 -22.96 -45.48 -0.93
C LYS A 520 -21.76 -44.81 -1.58
N GLU A 521 -20.66 -45.53 -1.65
CA GLU A 521 -19.54 -45.18 -2.51
C GLU A 521 -19.96 -45.16 -3.99
N ASN A 522 -19.15 -44.49 -4.81
CA ASN A 522 -19.31 -44.41 -6.27
C ASN A 522 -20.63 -43.78 -6.75
N GLY A 523 -21.18 -42.83 -5.99
CA GLY A 523 -22.34 -42.04 -6.42
C GLY A 523 -23.65 -42.82 -6.49
N VAL A 524 -23.78 -43.92 -5.74
CA VAL A 524 -25.01 -44.73 -5.66
C VAL A 524 -25.77 -44.40 -4.38
N VAL A 525 -27.10 -44.32 -4.46
CA VAL A 525 -27.99 -44.15 -3.30
C VAL A 525 -29.07 -45.23 -3.30
N THR A 526 -29.29 -45.85 -2.15
CA THR A 526 -30.48 -46.69 -1.93
C THR A 526 -31.59 -45.83 -1.36
N ILE A 527 -32.75 -45.86 -2.00
CA ILE A 527 -33.97 -45.16 -1.58
C ILE A 527 -34.94 -46.21 -1.03
N ARG A 528 -35.31 -46.08 0.24
CA ARG A 528 -36.31 -46.92 0.91
C ARG A 528 -37.55 -46.09 1.20
N SER A 529 -38.69 -46.56 0.73
CA SER A 529 -40.01 -45.94 0.94
C SER A 529 -41.04 -47.01 1.33
N ASP A 530 -42.29 -46.58 1.56
CA ASP A 530 -43.45 -47.45 1.77
C ASP A 530 -43.76 -48.34 0.55
N LYS A 531 -43.28 -47.97 -0.64
CA LYS A 531 -43.45 -48.73 -1.89
C LYS A 531 -42.35 -49.77 -2.13
N GLY A 532 -41.26 -49.75 -1.37
CA GLY A 532 -40.14 -50.66 -1.54
C GLY A 532 -38.77 -49.99 -1.45
N SER A 533 -37.73 -50.72 -1.87
CA SER A 533 -36.34 -50.27 -1.89
C SER A 533 -35.80 -50.32 -3.32
N GLU A 534 -35.13 -49.26 -3.77
CA GLU A 534 -34.48 -49.19 -5.07
C GLU A 534 -33.08 -48.56 -4.95
N ASP A 535 -32.17 -48.96 -5.84
CA ASP A 535 -30.85 -48.35 -5.98
C ASP A 535 -30.84 -47.47 -7.22
N THR A 536 -30.28 -46.27 -7.10
CA THR A 536 -30.12 -45.30 -8.19
C THR A 536 -28.83 -44.50 -7.99
N THR A 537 -28.51 -43.59 -8.91
CA THR A 537 -27.35 -42.70 -8.80
C THR A 537 -27.72 -41.37 -8.13
N TYR A 538 -26.74 -40.62 -7.65
CA TYR A 538 -26.94 -39.24 -7.19
C TYR A 538 -25.78 -38.33 -7.59
N GLY A 539 -26.08 -37.07 -7.88
CA GLY A 539 -25.09 -35.98 -7.93
C GLY A 539 -25.20 -35.12 -6.68
N PHE A 540 -24.09 -34.53 -6.23
CA PHE A 540 -24.01 -33.80 -4.97
C PHE A 540 -23.00 -32.65 -5.04
N VAL A 541 -23.40 -31.48 -4.57
CA VAL A 541 -22.54 -30.31 -4.39
C VAL A 541 -22.86 -29.61 -3.07
N LYS A 542 -21.82 -29.25 -2.31
CA LYS A 542 -21.94 -28.33 -1.19
C LYS A 542 -21.95 -26.91 -1.73
N SER A 543 -23.12 -26.25 -1.70
CA SER A 543 -23.33 -24.92 -2.27
C SER A 543 -23.12 -23.78 -1.27
N GLY A 544 -22.68 -24.09 -0.06
CA GLY A 544 -22.26 -23.14 0.97
C GLY A 544 -22.06 -23.80 2.33
N ASN A 545 -21.63 -23.03 3.33
CA ASN A 545 -21.37 -23.54 4.69
C ASN A 545 -22.49 -24.42 5.26
N ASN A 546 -23.76 -24.07 4.99
CA ASN A 546 -24.93 -24.77 5.51
C ASN A 546 -25.88 -25.26 4.40
N GLU A 547 -25.45 -25.25 3.14
CA GLU A 547 -26.32 -25.58 2.00
C GLU A 547 -25.72 -26.69 1.14
N ILE A 548 -26.59 -27.59 0.68
CA ILE A 548 -26.26 -28.59 -0.34
C ILE A 548 -27.31 -28.58 -1.44
N VAL A 549 -26.89 -28.95 -2.64
CA VAL A 549 -27.78 -29.33 -3.74
C VAL A 549 -27.42 -30.75 -4.14
N PHE A 550 -28.43 -31.60 -4.33
CA PHE A 550 -28.21 -32.94 -4.86
C PHE A 550 -29.37 -33.32 -5.79
N ASN A 551 -29.10 -34.25 -6.69
CA ASN A 551 -30.08 -34.71 -7.66
C ASN A 551 -30.12 -36.24 -7.74
N ILE A 552 -31.33 -36.76 -7.98
CA ILE A 552 -31.62 -38.18 -8.07
C ILE A 552 -32.52 -38.45 -9.29
N PRO A 553 -32.15 -39.35 -10.21
CA PRO A 553 -30.80 -39.89 -10.40
C PRO A 553 -29.73 -38.80 -10.63
N ALA A 554 -28.45 -39.18 -10.66
CA ALA A 554 -27.37 -38.28 -11.10
C ALA A 554 -27.63 -37.78 -12.52
N HIS A 555 -27.11 -36.58 -12.84
CA HIS A 555 -27.38 -35.95 -14.14
C HIS A 555 -26.63 -36.75 -15.22
N ALA A 556 -27.35 -37.10 -16.28
CA ALA A 556 -26.80 -37.77 -17.45
C ALA A 556 -27.69 -37.50 -18.67
N ASN A 557 -27.08 -37.50 -19.85
CA ASN A 557 -27.79 -37.25 -21.12
C ASN A 557 -29.01 -38.16 -21.28
N GLY A 558 -30.19 -37.54 -21.41
CA GLY A 558 -31.47 -38.24 -21.58
C GLY A 558 -32.11 -38.77 -20.29
N VAL A 559 -31.55 -38.45 -19.11
CA VAL A 559 -32.09 -38.87 -17.80
C VAL A 559 -32.73 -37.69 -17.10
N THR A 560 -34.03 -37.79 -16.78
CA THR A 560 -34.72 -36.80 -15.96
C THR A 560 -34.34 -36.98 -14.49
N SER A 561 -33.68 -35.97 -13.92
CA SER A 561 -33.29 -35.93 -12.51
C SER A 561 -34.28 -35.08 -11.71
N THR A 562 -34.49 -35.42 -10.44
CA THR A 562 -35.17 -34.55 -9.47
C THR A 562 -34.12 -33.87 -8.61
N LEU A 563 -34.13 -32.54 -8.56
CA LEU A 563 -33.19 -31.75 -7.75
C LEU A 563 -33.79 -31.41 -6.40
N TYR A 564 -32.94 -31.38 -5.37
CA TYR A 564 -33.27 -30.93 -4.02
C TYR A 564 -32.21 -29.96 -3.54
N LYS A 565 -32.65 -28.80 -3.03
CA LYS A 565 -31.80 -27.89 -2.26
C LYS A 565 -32.14 -28.03 -0.78
N MET A 566 -31.12 -28.14 0.05
CA MET A 566 -31.25 -28.34 1.49
C MET A 566 -30.42 -27.34 2.26
N THR A 567 -30.98 -26.89 3.39
CA THR A 567 -30.31 -26.00 4.34
C THR A 567 -30.21 -26.71 5.70
N PHE A 568 -28.99 -26.89 6.19
CA PHE A 568 -28.66 -27.52 7.47
C PHE A 568 -28.77 -26.50 8.61
N SER A 569 -29.66 -26.76 9.57
CA SER A 569 -29.74 -25.99 10.82
C SER A 569 -28.71 -26.49 11.84
N SER A 570 -28.26 -27.74 11.72
CA SER A 570 -27.18 -28.37 12.48
C SER A 570 -26.54 -29.48 11.65
N THR A 571 -25.48 -30.12 12.13
CA THR A 571 -24.84 -31.27 11.44
C THR A 571 -25.71 -32.53 11.35
N SER A 572 -26.91 -32.55 11.97
CA SER A 572 -27.79 -33.72 12.01
C SER A 572 -29.21 -33.48 11.49
N GLU A 573 -29.55 -32.26 11.10
CA GLU A 573 -30.90 -31.93 10.62
C GLU A 573 -30.95 -30.61 9.86
N GLY A 574 -32.06 -30.41 9.14
CA GLY A 574 -32.33 -29.20 8.39
C GLY A 574 -33.68 -29.23 7.69
N SER A 575 -33.82 -28.40 6.67
CA SER A 575 -35.03 -28.28 5.85
C SER A 575 -34.73 -28.31 4.35
N LEU A 576 -35.69 -28.81 3.57
CA LEU A 576 -35.68 -28.67 2.12
C LEU A 576 -36.08 -27.22 1.76
N SER A 577 -35.21 -26.52 1.05
CA SER A 577 -35.43 -25.13 0.65
C SER A 577 -35.98 -25.02 -0.77
N GLU A 578 -35.63 -25.93 -1.69
CA GLU A 578 -36.16 -25.99 -3.06
C GLU A 578 -36.26 -27.46 -3.54
N GLY A 579 -37.17 -27.76 -4.48
CA GLY A 579 -37.34 -29.11 -5.04
C GLY A 579 -38.06 -30.12 -4.13
N GLY A 580 -38.48 -29.68 -2.95
CA GLY A 580 -39.29 -30.45 -2.01
C GLY A 580 -39.79 -29.55 -0.87
N SER A 581 -40.38 -30.15 0.16
CA SER A 581 -40.79 -29.43 1.36
C SER A 581 -40.63 -30.30 2.61
N GLY A 582 -40.45 -29.66 3.76
CA GLY A 582 -40.35 -30.32 5.06
C GLY A 582 -38.93 -30.33 5.64
N SER A 583 -38.79 -31.00 6.77
CA SER A 583 -37.53 -31.19 7.49
C SER A 583 -36.88 -32.55 7.15
N PHE A 584 -35.56 -32.63 7.25
CA PHE A 584 -34.81 -33.87 7.15
C PHE A 584 -33.98 -34.14 8.40
N LYS A 585 -33.65 -35.42 8.62
CA LYS A 585 -32.62 -35.85 9.57
C LYS A 585 -31.43 -36.43 8.82
N TYR A 586 -30.24 -36.14 9.29
CA TYR A 586 -28.97 -36.52 8.68
C TYR A 586 -28.11 -37.33 9.65
N PHE A 587 -27.49 -38.39 9.15
CA PHE A 587 -26.72 -39.32 9.95
C PHE A 587 -25.38 -39.62 9.27
N ILE A 588 -24.32 -39.16 9.92
CA ILE A 588 -22.93 -39.44 9.53
C ILE A 588 -22.62 -40.92 9.79
N ASP A 589 -21.94 -41.56 8.85
CA ASP A 589 -21.43 -42.95 8.86
C ASP A 589 -22.48 -44.07 8.87
N GLY A 590 -23.77 -43.76 8.62
CA GLY A 590 -24.86 -44.75 8.58
C GLY A 590 -25.14 -45.52 9.90
N ASN A 591 -24.23 -45.45 10.87
CA ASN A 591 -24.23 -46.15 12.16
C ASN A 591 -25.01 -45.40 13.25
N ASN A 592 -25.29 -44.11 13.03
CA ASN A 592 -26.02 -43.24 13.95
C ASN A 592 -27.48 -42.99 13.56
N GLN A 593 -28.03 -43.76 12.60
CA GLN A 593 -29.49 -43.80 12.48
C GLN A 593 -30.06 -44.12 13.86
N PRO A 594 -31.06 -43.37 14.37
CA PRO A 594 -31.76 -43.79 15.56
C PRO A 594 -32.20 -45.21 15.28
N THR A 595 -31.73 -46.11 16.12
CA THR A 595 -32.19 -47.48 16.20
C THR A 595 -33.64 -47.45 16.72
N SER A 596 -34.55 -46.70 16.10
CA SER A 596 -35.93 -47.14 16.00
C SER A 596 -35.95 -48.37 15.10
N LYS A 597 -35.20 -49.41 15.54
CA LYS A 597 -35.66 -50.78 15.60
C LYS A 597 -37.15 -50.65 15.82
N GLY A 598 -37.92 -50.96 14.78
CA GLY A 598 -39.31 -51.25 15.02
C GLY A 598 -39.38 -52.16 16.25
N TRP A 599 -40.40 -51.94 17.07
CA TRP A 599 -40.58 -52.77 18.24
C TRP A 599 -40.81 -54.22 17.81
N MET A 600 -40.27 -55.13 18.60
CA MET A 600 -40.59 -56.54 18.55
C MET A 600 -41.46 -56.86 19.77
N TRP A 601 -42.64 -57.42 19.55
CA TRP A 601 -43.54 -57.81 20.62
C TRP A 601 -43.44 -59.32 20.86
N PHE A 602 -43.06 -59.72 22.08
CA PHE A 602 -42.66 -61.08 22.48
C PHE A 602 -43.70 -61.79 23.38
N ASP A 603 -44.99 -61.50 23.24
CA ASP A 603 -46.00 -62.11 24.13
C ASP A 603 -46.22 -63.61 23.85
N GLU A 604 -46.02 -64.05 22.60
CA GLU A 604 -46.34 -65.41 22.17
C GLU A 604 -45.10 -66.18 21.70
N TYR A 605 -44.11 -66.38 22.56
CA TYR A 605 -42.93 -67.18 22.20
C TYR A 605 -43.34 -68.57 21.67
N PRO A 606 -42.83 -69.03 20.52
CA PRO A 606 -41.68 -68.50 19.75
C PRO A 606 -42.01 -67.52 18.61
N TRP A 607 -43.22 -66.98 18.55
CA TRP A 607 -43.63 -65.94 17.60
C TRP A 607 -43.34 -64.53 18.13
N VAL A 608 -42.89 -63.65 17.24
CA VAL A 608 -42.57 -62.25 17.54
C VAL A 608 -43.12 -61.38 16.42
N TYR A 609 -43.92 -60.37 16.77
CA TYR A 609 -44.36 -59.40 15.77
C TYR A 609 -43.28 -58.37 15.53
N SER A 610 -42.83 -58.19 14.28
CA SER A 610 -41.84 -57.20 13.90
C SER A 610 -42.50 -56.02 13.21
N HIS A 611 -42.39 -54.84 13.83
CA HIS A 611 -42.82 -53.59 13.23
C HIS A 611 -42.04 -53.25 11.95
N ILE A 612 -40.76 -53.65 11.85
CA ILE A 612 -39.95 -53.43 10.63
C ILE A 612 -40.49 -54.28 9.47
N GLU A 613 -40.82 -55.53 9.74
CA GLU A 613 -41.32 -56.45 8.70
C GLU A 613 -42.79 -56.20 8.38
N GLY A 614 -43.55 -55.64 9.33
CA GLY A 614 -45.01 -55.51 9.25
C GLY A 614 -45.73 -56.86 9.40
N GLY A 615 -45.14 -57.81 10.11
CA GLY A 615 -45.64 -59.19 10.20
C GLY A 615 -45.01 -60.03 11.32
N TRP A 616 -45.51 -61.25 11.48
CA TRP A 616 -45.04 -62.22 12.48
C TRP A 616 -43.79 -62.97 12.00
N LEU A 617 -42.85 -63.14 12.93
CA LEU A 617 -41.63 -63.92 12.80
C LEU A 617 -41.69 -65.12 13.74
N TYR A 618 -41.28 -66.30 13.29
CA TYR A 618 -41.15 -67.49 14.14
C TYR A 618 -39.70 -67.89 14.30
N PHE A 619 -39.27 -68.06 15.55
CA PHE A 619 -37.91 -68.44 15.88
C PHE A 619 -37.80 -69.92 16.23
N ILE A 620 -36.87 -70.62 15.60
CA ILE A 620 -36.53 -71.99 16.01
C ILE A 620 -35.03 -72.14 16.22
N PRO A 621 -34.58 -72.49 17.44
CA PRO A 621 -33.21 -72.89 17.63
C PRO A 621 -33.00 -74.28 17.03
N THR A 622 -31.98 -74.41 16.18
CA THR A 622 -31.38 -75.68 15.79
C THR A 622 -30.04 -75.81 16.51
N SER A 623 -29.48 -77.03 16.61
CA SER A 623 -28.35 -77.35 17.50
C SER A 623 -27.09 -76.46 17.36
N SER A 624 -26.95 -75.69 16.29
CA SER A 624 -25.87 -74.71 16.13
C SER A 624 -26.29 -73.40 15.45
N LYS A 625 -27.59 -73.19 15.17
CA LYS A 625 -28.08 -72.04 14.38
C LYS A 625 -29.45 -71.58 14.85
N LEU A 626 -29.69 -70.28 14.89
CA LEU A 626 -31.03 -69.73 15.08
C LEU A 626 -31.67 -69.52 13.70
N MET A 627 -32.81 -70.15 13.44
CA MET A 627 -33.57 -69.96 12.21
C MET A 627 -34.79 -69.07 12.47
N VAL A 628 -35.11 -68.18 11.52
CA VAL A 628 -36.28 -67.31 11.56
C VAL A 628 -37.15 -67.54 10.33
N PHE A 629 -38.45 -67.73 10.52
CA PHE A 629 -39.45 -67.78 9.45
C PHE A 629 -40.24 -66.47 9.41
N SER A 630 -40.27 -65.81 8.24
CA SER A 630 -41.09 -64.61 8.02
C SER A 630 -42.44 -65.00 7.42
N VAL A 631 -43.55 -64.65 8.07
CA VAL A 631 -44.92 -64.88 7.53
C VAL A 631 -45.15 -64.05 6.26
N LYS A 632 -44.54 -62.87 6.17
CA LYS A 632 -44.65 -62.01 4.99
C LYS A 632 -43.98 -62.63 3.77
N ASP A 633 -42.77 -63.14 3.97
CA ASP A 633 -41.94 -63.63 2.85
C ASP A 633 -42.07 -65.15 2.64
N GLN A 634 -42.79 -65.85 3.53
CA GLN A 634 -43.00 -67.31 3.50
C GLN A 634 -41.69 -68.11 3.39
N VAL A 635 -40.60 -67.62 4.00
CA VAL A 635 -39.25 -68.20 3.87
C VAL A 635 -38.54 -68.30 5.21
N TRP A 636 -37.70 -69.33 5.33
CA TRP A 636 -36.75 -69.51 6.44
C TRP A 636 -35.42 -68.85 6.13
N ARG A 637 -34.86 -68.14 7.12
CA ARG A 637 -33.53 -67.53 7.08
C ARG A 637 -32.73 -67.94 8.30
N GLU A 638 -31.44 -68.11 8.13
CA GLU A 638 -30.51 -68.25 9.25
C GLU A 638 -30.22 -66.85 9.82
N MET A 639 -30.32 -66.70 11.14
CA MET A 639 -29.82 -65.52 11.85
C MET A 639 -28.30 -65.67 11.96
N THR A 640 -27.59 -64.93 11.11
CA THR A 640 -26.13 -64.76 11.20
C THR A 640 -25.82 -63.52 12.04
N GLU A 641 -24.71 -63.54 12.78
CA GLU A 641 -24.18 -62.35 13.47
C GLU A 641 -23.83 -61.23 12.49
#